data_AF-A0A7V9EWG2-F1
#
_entry.id   AF-A0A7V9EWG2-F1
#
_cell.length_a   1.000
_cell.length_b   1.000
_cell.length_c   1.000
_cell.angle_alpha   90.00
_cell.angle_beta   90.00
_cell.angle_gamma   90.00
#
_symmetry.space_group_name_H-M   'P 1'
#
loop_
_entity.id
_entity.type
_entity.pdbx_description
1 polymer ?
#
loop_
_entity_poly.entity_id
_entity_poly.type
_entity_poly.pdbx_seq_one_letter_code
_entity_poly.pdbx_strand_id
1 'polypeptide(L)'
;MERPAEEVARLRVEIDHHNQRYHHLDDPEISDAEYDTLVRRLRALEEAHPQLATDESPTRQVGAAPSALFTPVEHLVPMMSLDNAFAFEELQAWGDRLTRRVQQSSSFVCELKIDGVAMSLRYEGGRFTRAATRGNGRVGEDVTANVATIAAVPERLSGEVPDVLEVRGEVYMPVSAFAALNRRQGEVGARLFANPRNSAAGSLRQKDASVTASRELSLFVYQLGAIEGGPPLSTHTETLELLEALGLPVNPEVATLATLDEVYERCRHWLEHRHDLDYEIDGVVVKVDDLALRGELGVTSKAPRWAIAYKFPPEERTTRLRAIMVSIGRTGKATPFAQLDPVFVGGSTVSQATLHNEDQVRAKDVRPGDTVIVRKAGDVIPEVVKPVLSDRPPGLAPWTFPVDCPRCGQPLQRLEGESDTFCRNVECPSQRRARIEHYGSRGAMDIEGLGERTAIVLLDGDLVADPGDLYRLTLDDLLGLDRFAAISARNLLAAIDASRGRPLANLLFALNIRHLGPAGADVLARAFGTLDRVVAAGEEELAATEGVGPVIAASVAGFFALERNREVVEKLRAAGVDFGKVEERSTPQVLAGRSVVVTGTLPGYSREAAEEAVKARGGKAPGSVSAKTTALVAGAEPGQSKLNRATDLGIPILDQSGFEYLLKTGELPG
;
A
#
# COMPACT_ATOMS: atom_id res chain seq x y z
N MET A 1 10.82 -0.09 -25.90
CA MET A 1 10.91 -1.22 -24.96
C MET A 1 11.83 -0.77 -23.84
N GLU A 2 11.29 -0.55 -22.64
CA GLU A 2 12.11 -0.27 -21.44
C GLU A 2 13.06 -1.43 -21.15
N ARG A 3 14.20 -1.14 -20.52
CA ARG A 3 15.12 -2.20 -20.07
C ARG A 3 14.49 -2.92 -18.87
N PRO A 4 14.62 -4.26 -18.73
CA PRO A 4 13.98 -5.01 -17.65
C PRO A 4 14.24 -4.48 -16.22
N ALA A 5 15.43 -3.90 -15.98
CA ALA A 5 15.76 -3.30 -14.70
C ALA A 5 14.98 -2.00 -14.40
N GLU A 6 14.70 -1.19 -15.42
CA GLU A 6 13.92 0.06 -15.28
C GLU A 6 12.44 -0.25 -15.03
N GLU A 7 11.91 -1.26 -15.73
CA GLU A 7 10.53 -1.71 -15.54
C GLU A 7 10.32 -2.32 -14.14
N VAL A 8 11.26 -3.14 -13.65
CA VAL A 8 11.24 -3.68 -12.28
C VAL A 8 11.24 -2.56 -11.24
N ALA A 9 12.11 -1.55 -11.40
CA ALA A 9 12.17 -0.43 -10.46
C ALA A 9 10.87 0.38 -10.42
N ARG A 10 10.26 0.64 -11.59
CA ARG A 10 8.97 1.34 -11.67
C ARG A 10 7.84 0.54 -11.00
N LEU A 11 7.73 -0.75 -11.33
CA LEU A 11 6.69 -1.63 -10.79
C LEU A 11 6.77 -1.74 -9.26
N ARG A 12 7.98 -1.78 -8.68
CA ARG A 12 8.15 -1.81 -7.22
C ARG A 12 7.56 -0.57 -6.55
N VAL A 13 7.93 0.61 -7.04
CA VAL A 13 7.44 1.89 -6.50
C VAL A 13 5.93 2.00 -6.62
N GLU A 14 5.37 1.58 -7.76
CA GLU A 14 3.92 1.61 -8.01
C GLU A 14 3.17 0.66 -7.07
N ILE A 15 3.64 -0.58 -6.92
CA ILE A 15 3.04 -1.57 -6.03
C ILE A 15 3.13 -1.13 -4.57
N ASP A 16 4.24 -0.55 -4.13
CA ASP A 16 4.41 -0.06 -2.75
C ASP A 16 3.49 1.12 -2.43
N HIS A 17 3.34 2.05 -3.37
CA HIS A 17 2.36 3.14 -3.26
C HIS A 17 0.94 2.58 -3.07
N HIS A 18 0.55 1.60 -3.88
CA HIS A 18 -0.78 0.99 -3.76
C HIS A 18 -0.94 0.14 -2.49
N ASN A 19 0.10 -0.57 -2.03
CA ASN A 19 0.12 -1.26 -0.75
C ASN A 19 -0.15 -0.30 0.41
N GLN A 20 0.52 0.86 0.42
CA GLN A 20 0.34 1.86 1.46
C GLN A 20 -1.09 2.39 1.48
N ARG A 21 -1.63 2.73 0.31
CA ARG A 21 -3.02 3.20 0.20
C ARG A 21 -4.05 2.15 0.63
N TYR A 22 -3.81 0.90 0.28
CA TYR A 22 -4.70 -0.21 0.56
C TYR A 22 -4.66 -0.66 2.03
N HIS A 23 -3.48 -0.73 2.65
CA HIS A 23 -3.31 -1.27 4.01
C HIS A 23 -3.22 -0.21 5.13
N HIS A 24 -2.88 1.05 4.82
CA HIS A 24 -2.76 2.12 5.82
C HIS A 24 -3.82 3.19 5.73
N LEU A 25 -4.22 3.55 4.51
CA LEU A 25 -5.14 4.66 4.29
C LEU A 25 -6.58 4.19 4.10
N ASP A 26 -6.78 2.88 3.89
CA ASP A 26 -8.07 2.26 3.57
C ASP A 26 -8.77 2.98 2.38
N ASP A 27 -7.97 3.46 1.42
CA ASP A 27 -8.38 4.32 0.30
C ASP A 27 -7.66 3.91 -1.01
N PRO A 28 -7.95 2.73 -1.57
CA PRO A 28 -7.23 2.20 -2.73
C PRO A 28 -7.48 3.01 -4.02
N GLU A 29 -6.41 3.21 -4.81
CA GLU A 29 -6.48 3.94 -6.10
C GLU A 29 -6.70 3.02 -7.31
N ILE A 30 -6.23 1.78 -7.25
CA ILE A 30 -6.30 0.76 -8.32
C ILE A 30 -6.86 -0.55 -7.79
N SER A 31 -7.47 -1.35 -8.68
CA SER A 31 -8.31 -2.49 -8.34
C SER A 31 -7.46 -3.65 -7.90
N ASP A 32 -8.02 -4.57 -7.11
CA ASP A 32 -7.32 -5.81 -6.74
C ASP A 32 -6.77 -6.51 -8.00
N ALA A 33 -7.54 -6.53 -9.10
CA ALA A 33 -7.12 -7.11 -10.37
C ALA A 33 -5.99 -6.34 -11.07
N GLU A 34 -6.03 -5.00 -11.06
CA GLU A 34 -4.93 -4.18 -11.61
C GLU A 34 -3.67 -4.32 -10.76
N TYR A 35 -3.81 -4.26 -9.44
CA TYR A 35 -2.73 -4.52 -8.50
C TYR A 35 -2.12 -5.91 -8.71
N ASP A 36 -2.96 -6.93 -8.83
CA ASP A 36 -2.53 -8.31 -9.10
C ASP A 36 -1.83 -8.41 -10.46
N THR A 37 -2.27 -7.63 -11.46
CA THR A 37 -1.59 -7.55 -12.77
C THR A 37 -0.20 -6.94 -12.65
N LEU A 38 -0.04 -5.86 -11.86
CA LEU A 38 1.27 -5.26 -11.58
C LEU A 38 2.18 -6.25 -10.86
N VAL A 39 1.68 -6.92 -9.82
CA VAL A 39 2.45 -7.91 -9.04
C VAL A 39 2.82 -9.12 -9.91
N ARG A 40 1.92 -9.60 -10.76
CA ARG A 40 2.19 -10.67 -11.74
C ARG A 40 3.28 -10.28 -12.72
N ARG A 41 3.22 -9.06 -13.26
CA ARG A 41 4.23 -8.54 -14.19
C ARG A 41 5.60 -8.46 -13.50
N LEU A 42 5.65 -7.95 -12.28
CA LEU A 42 6.87 -7.88 -11.49
C LEU A 42 7.43 -9.27 -11.20
N ARG A 43 6.59 -10.22 -10.77
CA ARG A 43 6.99 -11.62 -10.54
C ARG A 43 7.57 -12.27 -11.80
N ALA A 44 6.90 -12.12 -12.94
CA ALA A 44 7.37 -12.68 -14.21
C ALA A 44 8.74 -12.12 -14.62
N LEU A 45 8.97 -10.82 -14.39
CA LEU A 45 10.26 -10.18 -14.65
C LEU A 45 11.35 -10.68 -13.68
N GLU A 46 11.03 -10.86 -12.41
CA GLU A 46 11.95 -11.38 -11.40
C GLU A 46 12.29 -12.87 -11.61
N GLU A 47 11.34 -13.66 -12.10
CA GLU A 47 11.57 -15.06 -12.50
C GLU A 47 12.45 -15.15 -13.76
N ALA A 48 12.19 -14.31 -14.77
CA ALA A 48 12.99 -14.24 -15.99
C ALA A 48 14.41 -13.65 -15.75
N HIS A 49 14.56 -12.82 -14.71
CA HIS A 49 15.81 -12.16 -14.36
C HIS A 49 16.10 -12.29 -12.86
N PRO A 50 16.53 -13.47 -12.37
CA PRO A 50 16.72 -13.74 -10.94
C PRO A 50 17.65 -12.75 -10.22
N GLN A 51 18.61 -12.16 -10.94
CA GLN A 51 19.53 -11.14 -10.41
C GLN A 51 18.85 -9.83 -10.00
N LEU A 52 17.64 -9.56 -10.51
CA LEU A 52 16.86 -8.38 -10.17
C LEU A 52 15.98 -8.60 -8.93
N ALA A 53 15.77 -9.84 -8.50
CA ALA A 53 14.85 -10.19 -7.43
C ALA A 53 15.50 -9.98 -6.05
N THR A 54 15.12 -8.91 -5.34
CA THR A 54 15.66 -8.51 -4.03
C THR A 54 14.70 -8.88 -2.89
N ASP A 55 15.22 -9.03 -1.67
CA ASP A 55 14.40 -9.34 -0.48
C ASP A 55 13.44 -8.20 -0.09
N GLU A 56 13.76 -6.98 -0.49
CA GLU A 56 12.91 -5.80 -0.33
C GLU A 56 11.81 -5.70 -1.38
N SER A 57 11.74 -6.63 -2.35
CA SER A 57 10.72 -6.56 -3.38
C SER A 57 9.30 -6.77 -2.82
N PRO A 58 8.28 -6.04 -3.29
CA PRO A 58 6.88 -6.22 -2.85
C PRO A 58 6.30 -7.61 -3.16
N THR A 59 6.91 -8.33 -4.11
CA THR A 59 6.61 -9.74 -4.40
C THR A 59 7.07 -10.68 -3.29
N ARG A 60 8.00 -10.23 -2.43
CA ARG A 60 8.57 -10.97 -1.29
C ARG A 60 8.12 -10.45 0.07
N GLN A 61 7.41 -9.32 0.13
CA GLN A 61 6.87 -8.73 1.37
C GLN A 61 5.39 -9.03 1.57
N VAL A 62 4.94 -9.02 2.82
CA VAL A 62 3.54 -9.26 3.23
C VAL A 62 2.96 -7.98 3.84
N GLY A 63 1.76 -7.58 3.41
CA GLY A 63 1.03 -6.47 4.01
C GLY A 63 1.82 -5.16 4.02
N ALA A 64 1.67 -4.36 5.07
CA ALA A 64 2.36 -3.07 5.20
C ALA A 64 2.59 -2.68 6.68
N ALA A 65 3.53 -1.78 6.97
CA ALA A 65 4.03 -1.52 8.34
C ALA A 65 3.00 -0.86 9.28
N PRO A 66 2.75 -1.38 10.50
CA PRO A 66 1.68 -0.89 11.37
C PRO A 66 1.75 0.63 11.62
N SER A 67 0.57 1.27 11.76
CA SER A 67 0.46 2.72 11.98
C SER A 67 0.88 3.10 13.41
N ALA A 68 1.27 4.37 13.63
CA ALA A 68 1.58 4.89 14.97
C ALA A 68 0.34 5.09 15.86
N LEU A 69 -0.87 4.83 15.36
CA LEU A 69 -2.13 5.03 16.08
C LEU A 69 -2.41 3.94 17.13
N PHE A 70 -1.90 2.73 16.91
CA PHE A 70 -2.12 1.56 17.75
C PHE A 70 -0.76 0.96 18.18
N THR A 71 -0.76 0.26 19.31
CA THR A 71 0.46 -0.36 19.82
C THR A 71 0.88 -1.51 18.89
N PRO A 72 2.15 -1.59 18.46
CA PRO A 72 2.61 -2.68 17.62
C PRO A 72 2.64 -4.00 18.39
N VAL A 73 2.22 -5.09 17.74
CA VAL A 73 2.25 -6.45 18.31
C VAL A 73 3.03 -7.36 17.38
N GLU A 74 4.07 -8.01 17.90
CA GLU A 74 4.79 -9.04 17.15
C GLU A 74 4.02 -10.36 17.18
N HIS A 75 3.84 -10.97 16.02
CA HIS A 75 3.18 -12.26 15.85
C HIS A 75 4.17 -13.40 16.12
N LEU A 76 3.82 -14.34 17.00
CA LEU A 76 4.67 -15.50 17.33
C LEU A 76 4.92 -16.38 16.11
N VAL A 77 3.85 -16.59 15.33
CA VAL A 77 3.93 -17.21 14.01
C VAL A 77 3.62 -16.12 12.99
N PRO A 78 4.44 -15.91 11.96
CA PRO A 78 4.16 -14.89 10.94
C PRO A 78 2.82 -15.11 10.23
N MET A 79 2.06 -14.05 10.04
CA MET A 79 0.85 -14.02 9.21
C MET A 79 1.23 -13.79 7.74
N MET A 80 1.03 -14.80 6.90
CA MET A 80 1.44 -14.76 5.49
C MET A 80 0.30 -14.28 4.58
N SER A 81 0.63 -13.99 3.32
CA SER A 81 -0.35 -13.81 2.26
C SER A 81 -0.62 -15.15 1.55
N LEU A 82 -1.46 -15.15 0.52
CA LEU A 82 -1.69 -16.28 -0.36
C LEU A 82 -1.20 -15.95 -1.77
N ASP A 83 -0.72 -16.95 -2.50
CA ASP A 83 -0.57 -16.81 -3.95
C ASP A 83 -1.94 -16.92 -4.61
N ASN A 84 -2.10 -16.28 -5.77
CA ASN A 84 -3.37 -16.16 -6.47
C ASN A 84 -3.38 -17.02 -7.74
N ALA A 85 -4.53 -17.63 -8.04
CA ALA A 85 -4.90 -18.20 -9.32
C ALA A 85 -6.18 -17.49 -9.83
N PHE A 86 -6.27 -17.24 -11.12
CA PHE A 86 -7.37 -16.49 -11.76
C PHE A 86 -8.03 -17.29 -12.88
N ALA A 87 -7.45 -18.45 -13.21
CA ALA A 87 -7.95 -19.38 -14.20
C ALA A 87 -7.68 -20.81 -13.71
N PHE A 88 -8.46 -21.75 -14.23
CA PHE A 88 -8.36 -23.16 -13.83
C PHE A 88 -6.97 -23.75 -14.13
N GLU A 89 -6.36 -23.34 -15.25
CA GLU A 89 -5.03 -23.80 -15.66
C GLU A 89 -3.96 -23.40 -14.64
N GLU A 90 -4.09 -22.24 -14.00
CA GLU A 90 -3.16 -21.78 -12.95
C GLU A 90 -3.33 -22.59 -11.66
N LEU A 91 -4.57 -22.94 -11.30
CA LEU A 91 -4.89 -23.81 -10.17
C LEU A 91 -4.36 -25.23 -10.41
N GLN A 92 -4.56 -25.77 -11.61
CA GLN A 92 -4.04 -27.08 -11.99
C GLN A 92 -2.51 -27.08 -11.98
N ALA A 93 -1.87 -26.03 -12.50
CA ALA A 93 -0.41 -25.90 -12.46
C ALA A 93 0.13 -25.81 -11.02
N TRP A 94 -0.63 -25.24 -10.08
CA TRP A 94 -0.30 -25.30 -8.65
C TRP A 94 -0.37 -26.73 -8.12
N GLY A 95 -1.44 -27.46 -8.42
CA GLY A 95 -1.58 -28.88 -8.11
C GLY A 95 -0.42 -29.73 -8.63
N ASP A 96 -0.04 -29.55 -9.89
CA ASP A 96 1.08 -30.26 -10.51
C ASP A 96 2.43 -29.96 -9.83
N ARG A 97 2.58 -28.78 -9.22
CA ARG A 97 3.77 -28.44 -8.41
C ARG A 97 3.75 -29.14 -7.06
N LEU A 98 2.57 -29.35 -6.47
CA LEU A 98 2.42 -30.11 -5.23
C LEU A 98 2.81 -31.56 -5.45
N THR A 99 2.19 -32.24 -6.43
CA THR A 99 2.42 -33.66 -6.75
C THR A 99 3.88 -33.96 -7.12
N ARG A 100 4.59 -32.99 -7.72
CA ARG A 100 6.03 -33.14 -8.02
C ARG A 100 6.93 -33.05 -6.78
N ARG A 101 6.49 -32.34 -5.74
CA ARG A 101 7.26 -32.12 -4.50
C ARG A 101 7.00 -33.21 -3.47
N VAL A 102 5.75 -33.64 -3.36
CA VAL A 102 5.30 -34.66 -2.43
C VAL A 102 4.65 -35.78 -3.22
N GLN A 103 5.21 -36.99 -3.11
CA GLN A 103 4.75 -38.20 -3.82
C GLN A 103 3.48 -38.82 -3.19
N GLN A 104 2.77 -38.07 -2.37
CA GLN A 104 1.58 -38.48 -1.64
C GLN A 104 0.38 -37.65 -2.11
N SER A 105 -0.77 -38.31 -2.32
CA SER A 105 -2.04 -37.65 -2.60
C SER A 105 -2.67 -37.12 -1.31
N SER A 106 -3.27 -35.94 -1.36
CA SER A 106 -4.02 -35.35 -0.26
C SER A 106 -5.33 -34.75 -0.78
N SER A 107 -6.33 -34.70 0.09
CA SER A 107 -7.56 -33.92 -0.15
C SER A 107 -7.27 -32.42 -0.03
N PHE A 108 -8.21 -31.62 -0.50
CA PHE A 108 -8.18 -30.16 -0.45
C PHE A 108 -9.34 -29.64 0.40
N VAL A 109 -9.06 -28.71 1.31
CA VAL A 109 -10.09 -27.96 2.01
C VAL A 109 -10.33 -26.66 1.25
N CYS A 110 -11.57 -26.48 0.78
CA CYS A 110 -12.07 -25.28 0.14
C CYS A 110 -12.80 -24.43 1.16
N GLU A 111 -12.36 -23.18 1.30
CA GLU A 111 -12.96 -22.19 2.19
C GLU A 111 -13.27 -20.93 1.40
N LEU A 112 -14.36 -20.24 1.74
CA LEU A 112 -14.68 -18.98 1.08
C LEU A 112 -13.65 -17.91 1.43
N LYS A 113 -13.18 -17.18 0.42
CA LYS A 113 -12.24 -16.10 0.63
C LYS A 113 -13.01 -14.82 1.00
N ILE A 114 -13.23 -14.66 2.30
CA ILE A 114 -13.99 -13.55 2.89
C ILE A 114 -13.27 -12.22 2.60
N ASP A 115 -14.04 -11.22 2.17
CA ASP A 115 -13.53 -9.88 1.90
C ASP A 115 -13.59 -9.01 3.17
N GLY A 116 -12.53 -9.09 3.99
CA GLY A 116 -12.46 -8.40 5.27
C GLY A 116 -11.04 -7.98 5.68
N VAL A 117 -10.79 -8.06 7.00
CA VAL A 117 -9.50 -7.76 7.60
C VAL A 117 -9.00 -8.94 8.41
N ALA A 118 -7.86 -9.50 7.96
CA ALA A 118 -7.16 -10.57 8.65
C ALA A 118 -6.79 -10.19 10.10
N MET A 119 -7.12 -11.09 11.02
CA MET A 119 -7.00 -10.94 12.46
C MET A 119 -6.32 -12.16 13.08
N SER A 120 -5.43 -11.92 14.04
CA SER A 120 -4.95 -12.93 14.98
C SER A 120 -5.61 -12.69 16.34
N LEU A 121 -6.20 -13.73 16.93
CA LEU A 121 -6.83 -13.70 18.26
C LEU A 121 -6.10 -14.70 19.16
N ARG A 122 -5.71 -14.26 20.35
CA ARG A 122 -4.99 -15.10 21.31
C ARG A 122 -5.81 -15.33 22.57
N TYR A 123 -5.86 -16.60 22.95
CA TYR A 123 -6.51 -17.11 24.14
C TYR A 123 -5.46 -17.75 25.06
N GLU A 124 -5.55 -17.46 26.36
CA GLU A 124 -4.73 -18.11 27.40
C GLU A 124 -5.65 -18.71 28.45
N GLY A 125 -5.46 -20.00 28.76
CA GLY A 125 -6.37 -20.74 29.65
C GLY A 125 -7.83 -20.62 29.22
N GLY A 126 -8.08 -20.61 27.90
CA GLY A 126 -9.39 -20.42 27.29
C GLY A 126 -9.99 -19.02 27.35
N ARG A 127 -9.28 -17.98 27.83
CA ARG A 127 -9.79 -16.59 27.90
C ARG A 127 -9.19 -15.72 26.80
N PHE A 128 -10.03 -14.91 26.14
CA PHE A 128 -9.56 -13.95 25.16
C PHE A 128 -8.63 -12.91 25.80
N THR A 129 -7.42 -12.78 25.28
CA THR A 129 -6.37 -11.93 25.89
C THR A 129 -5.84 -10.86 24.95
N ARG A 130 -5.84 -11.11 23.64
CA ARG A 130 -5.29 -10.18 22.65
C ARG A 130 -5.90 -10.40 21.28
N ALA A 131 -6.09 -9.33 20.53
CA ALA A 131 -6.24 -9.39 19.08
C ALA A 131 -5.30 -8.43 18.37
N ALA A 132 -4.75 -8.87 17.24
CA ALA A 132 -3.84 -8.08 16.44
C ALA A 132 -4.15 -8.18 14.94
N THR A 133 -4.07 -7.04 14.25
CA THR A 133 -4.18 -7.01 12.79
C THR A 133 -2.98 -7.70 12.13
N ARG A 134 -3.08 -8.04 10.84
CA ARG A 134 -1.94 -8.63 10.10
C ARG A 134 -0.70 -7.72 10.06
N GLY A 135 -0.89 -6.41 9.86
CA GLY A 135 0.20 -5.46 9.59
C GLY A 135 1.11 -5.93 8.45
N ASN A 136 2.42 -6.03 8.71
CA ASN A 136 3.42 -6.49 7.72
C ASN A 136 3.65 -8.02 7.76
N GLY A 137 2.75 -8.75 8.42
CA GLY A 137 2.85 -10.19 8.62
C GLY A 137 3.75 -10.62 9.78
N ARG A 138 4.67 -9.77 10.25
CA ARG A 138 5.48 -10.01 11.46
C ARG A 138 5.00 -9.15 12.63
N VAL A 139 4.65 -7.91 12.36
CA VAL A 139 4.16 -6.94 13.35
C VAL A 139 2.82 -6.40 12.88
N GLY A 140 1.81 -6.60 13.72
CA GLY A 140 0.45 -6.09 13.61
C GLY A 140 0.18 -4.90 14.53
N GLU A 141 -1.08 -4.49 14.58
CA GLU A 141 -1.59 -3.47 15.52
C GLU A 141 -2.47 -4.13 16.57
N ASP A 142 -2.30 -3.77 17.84
CA ASP A 142 -3.20 -4.18 18.92
C ASP A 142 -4.57 -3.52 18.76
N VAL A 143 -5.58 -4.35 18.49
CA VAL A 143 -6.98 -3.96 18.34
C VAL A 143 -7.87 -4.74 19.30
N THR A 144 -7.30 -5.18 20.43
CA THR A 144 -7.97 -6.05 21.42
C THR A 144 -9.28 -5.46 21.92
N ALA A 145 -9.29 -4.16 22.27
CA ALA A 145 -10.48 -3.49 22.76
C ALA A 145 -11.61 -3.43 21.71
N ASN A 146 -11.26 -3.22 20.44
CA ASN A 146 -12.22 -3.17 19.32
C ASN A 146 -12.77 -4.56 19.01
N VAL A 147 -11.91 -5.57 18.92
CA VAL A 147 -12.30 -6.96 18.63
C VAL A 147 -13.13 -7.56 19.76
N ALA A 148 -12.86 -7.20 21.02
CA ALA A 148 -13.68 -7.61 22.17
C ALA A 148 -15.15 -7.17 22.07
N THR A 149 -15.48 -6.18 21.24
CA THR A 149 -16.87 -5.71 21.06
C THR A 149 -17.65 -6.53 20.04
N ILE A 150 -16.97 -7.41 19.28
CA ILE A 150 -17.57 -8.24 18.24
C ILE A 150 -18.27 -9.43 18.90
N ALA A 151 -19.59 -9.52 18.76
CA ALA A 151 -20.39 -10.57 19.40
C ALA A 151 -19.97 -12.00 19.01
N ALA A 152 -19.43 -12.18 17.80
CA ALA A 152 -18.94 -13.46 17.30
C ALA A 152 -17.59 -13.90 17.93
N VAL A 153 -16.93 -13.02 18.69
CA VAL A 153 -15.68 -13.33 19.41
C VAL A 153 -16.04 -13.81 20.82
N PRO A 154 -15.83 -15.10 21.16
CA PRO A 154 -16.12 -15.58 22.50
C PRO A 154 -15.10 -14.99 23.50
N GLU A 155 -15.58 -14.47 24.63
CA GLU A 155 -14.71 -14.05 25.75
C GLU A 155 -14.01 -15.26 26.37
N ARG A 156 -14.68 -16.42 26.37
CA ARG A 156 -14.13 -17.70 26.81
C ARG A 156 -14.47 -18.82 25.84
N LEU A 157 -13.47 -19.64 25.56
CA LEU A 157 -13.60 -20.87 24.79
C LEU A 157 -14.36 -21.93 25.61
N SER A 158 -15.00 -22.85 24.90
CA SER A 158 -15.76 -23.97 25.44
C SER A 158 -14.95 -25.26 25.40
N GLY A 159 -15.31 -26.26 26.20
CA GLY A 159 -14.70 -27.59 26.16
C GLY A 159 -13.29 -27.69 26.75
N GLU A 160 -12.49 -28.61 26.22
CA GLU A 160 -11.09 -28.79 26.60
C GLU A 160 -10.22 -27.76 25.86
N VAL A 161 -9.76 -26.75 26.61
CA VAL A 161 -9.03 -25.60 26.06
C VAL A 161 -7.51 -25.83 26.15
N PRO A 162 -6.75 -25.51 25.09
CA PRO A 162 -5.29 -25.42 25.18
C PRO A 162 -4.85 -24.33 26.17
N ASP A 163 -3.64 -24.46 26.70
CA ASP A 163 -3.05 -23.48 27.61
C ASP A 163 -2.85 -22.14 26.88
N VAL A 164 -2.35 -22.21 25.64
CA VAL A 164 -2.28 -21.08 24.71
C VAL A 164 -2.90 -21.52 23.39
N LEU A 165 -3.81 -20.68 22.87
CA LEU A 165 -4.39 -20.86 21.55
C LEU A 165 -4.41 -19.52 20.82
N GLU A 166 -3.67 -19.43 19.73
CA GLU A 166 -3.79 -18.36 18.74
C GLU A 166 -4.62 -18.88 17.56
N VAL A 167 -5.63 -18.12 17.16
CA VAL A 167 -6.49 -18.43 16.02
C VAL A 167 -6.47 -17.26 15.05
N ARG A 168 -6.46 -17.58 13.76
CA ARG A 168 -6.50 -16.62 12.67
C ARG A 168 -7.86 -16.64 12.03
N GLY A 169 -8.35 -15.45 11.73
CA GLY A 169 -9.66 -15.25 11.13
C GLY A 169 -9.72 -13.99 10.31
N GLU A 170 -10.90 -13.75 9.74
CA GLU A 170 -11.22 -12.55 8.99
C GLU A 170 -12.35 -11.82 9.71
N VAL A 171 -12.10 -10.59 10.16
CA VAL A 171 -13.16 -9.70 10.63
C VAL A 171 -13.80 -9.06 9.39
N TYR A 172 -15.12 -9.16 9.29
CA TYR A 172 -15.86 -8.64 8.14
C TYR A 172 -17.15 -7.92 8.60
N MET A 173 -17.76 -7.17 7.68
CA MET A 173 -19.06 -6.55 7.90
C MET A 173 -20.11 -7.30 7.07
N PRO A 174 -21.15 -7.87 7.70
CA PRO A 174 -22.26 -8.46 6.96
C PRO A 174 -22.91 -7.46 6.00
N VAL A 175 -23.40 -7.93 4.85
CA VAL A 175 -24.06 -7.09 3.83
C VAL A 175 -25.31 -6.43 4.41
N SER A 176 -26.08 -7.17 5.21
CA SER A 176 -27.24 -6.67 5.95
C SER A 176 -26.88 -5.56 6.94
N ALA A 177 -25.80 -5.74 7.70
CA ALA A 177 -25.27 -4.75 8.65
C ALA A 177 -24.75 -3.49 7.93
N PHE A 178 -24.04 -3.66 6.82
CA PHE A 178 -23.59 -2.55 5.97
C PHE A 178 -24.77 -1.74 5.42
N ALA A 179 -25.80 -2.42 4.91
CA ALA A 179 -27.01 -1.77 4.44
C ALA A 179 -27.71 -0.99 5.57
N ALA A 180 -27.77 -1.55 6.78
CA ALA A 180 -28.32 -0.86 7.95
C ALA A 180 -27.50 0.38 8.35
N LEU A 181 -26.17 0.25 8.37
CA LEU A 181 -25.25 1.35 8.65
C LEU A 181 -25.44 2.51 7.67
N ASN A 182 -25.53 2.21 6.36
CA ASN A 182 -25.74 3.23 5.34
C ASN A 182 -27.12 3.87 5.40
N ARG A 183 -28.18 3.13 5.76
CA ARG A 183 -29.50 3.72 6.02
C ARG A 183 -29.42 4.74 7.16
N ARG A 184 -28.82 4.37 8.30
CA ARG A 184 -28.63 5.27 9.45
C ARG A 184 -27.83 6.52 9.07
N GLN A 185 -26.77 6.39 8.26
CA GLN A 185 -25.97 7.52 7.77
C GLN A 185 -26.78 8.45 6.85
N GLY A 186 -27.60 7.87 5.97
CA GLY A 186 -28.45 8.63 5.05
C GLY A 186 -29.50 9.47 5.77
N GLU A 187 -30.11 8.92 6.83
CA GLU A 187 -31.11 9.61 7.65
C GLU A 187 -30.56 10.88 8.33
N VAL A 188 -29.27 10.86 8.71
CA VAL A 188 -28.59 12.01 9.32
C VAL A 188 -27.83 12.89 8.31
N GLY A 189 -27.97 12.61 7.01
CA GLY A 189 -27.31 13.37 5.94
C GLY A 189 -25.78 13.24 5.91
N ALA A 190 -25.23 12.21 6.54
CA ALA A 190 -23.80 11.93 6.54
C ALA A 190 -23.35 11.24 5.25
N ARG A 191 -22.03 11.24 5.00
CA ARG A 191 -21.44 10.50 3.88
C ARG A 191 -21.70 9.00 4.05
N LEU A 192 -22.23 8.38 3.01
CA LEU A 192 -22.42 6.93 2.94
C LEU A 192 -21.07 6.22 2.77
N PHE A 193 -20.98 5.04 3.36
CA PHE A 193 -19.84 4.15 3.19
C PHE A 193 -19.92 3.42 1.83
N ALA A 194 -18.76 3.17 1.23
CA ALA A 194 -18.66 2.72 -0.15
C ALA A 194 -18.88 1.21 -0.34
N ASN A 195 -18.34 0.38 0.55
CA ASN A 195 -18.46 -1.08 0.51
C ASN A 195 -18.26 -1.71 1.91
N PRO A 196 -18.68 -2.97 2.11
CA PRO A 196 -18.53 -3.66 3.39
C PRO A 196 -17.08 -3.80 3.88
N ARG A 197 -16.11 -4.10 3.00
CA ARG A 197 -14.69 -4.32 3.37
C ARG A 197 -14.05 -3.09 4.00
N ASN A 198 -14.09 -1.95 3.31
CA ASN A 198 -13.51 -0.69 3.81
C ASN A 198 -14.27 -0.19 5.04
N SER A 199 -15.58 -0.45 5.09
CA SER A 199 -16.37 -0.19 6.28
C SER A 199 -15.91 -1.05 7.45
N ALA A 200 -15.57 -2.33 7.23
CA ALA A 200 -15.04 -3.21 8.26
C ALA A 200 -13.68 -2.72 8.77
N ALA A 201 -12.73 -2.44 7.86
CA ALA A 201 -11.39 -1.94 8.21
C ALA A 201 -11.46 -0.62 9.00
N GLY A 202 -12.19 0.37 8.48
CA GLY A 202 -12.37 1.65 9.14
C GLY A 202 -13.13 1.52 10.47
N SER A 203 -14.13 0.64 10.56
CA SER A 203 -14.89 0.42 11.79
C SER A 203 -14.08 -0.29 12.87
N LEU A 204 -13.14 -1.14 12.48
CA LEU A 204 -12.26 -1.87 13.39
C LEU A 204 -11.17 -0.96 13.98
N ARG A 205 -10.57 -0.08 13.17
CA ARG A 205 -9.46 0.81 13.56
C ARG A 205 -9.95 2.12 14.19
N GLN A 206 -10.85 2.03 15.18
CA GLN A 206 -11.37 3.18 15.91
C GLN A 206 -10.64 3.36 17.24
N LYS A 207 -10.28 4.62 17.58
CA LYS A 207 -9.69 4.92 18.90
C LYS A 207 -10.65 4.60 20.05
N ASP A 208 -11.94 4.78 19.82
CA ASP A 208 -13.01 4.44 20.75
C ASP A 208 -13.70 3.15 20.29
N ALA A 209 -13.53 2.09 21.07
CA ALA A 209 -14.10 0.77 20.78
C ALA A 209 -15.63 0.76 20.78
N SER A 210 -16.30 1.72 21.45
CA SER A 210 -17.76 1.83 21.41
C SER A 210 -18.27 2.15 19.99
N VAL A 211 -17.45 2.83 19.18
CA VAL A 211 -17.76 3.05 17.76
C VAL A 211 -17.69 1.74 17.01
N THR A 212 -16.72 0.85 17.28
CA THR A 212 -16.66 -0.48 16.66
C THR A 212 -17.87 -1.33 17.05
N ALA A 213 -18.28 -1.29 18.32
CA ALA A 213 -19.44 -2.02 18.82
C ALA A 213 -20.74 -1.67 18.06
N SER A 214 -20.89 -0.41 17.62
CA SER A 214 -22.08 0.04 16.88
C SER A 214 -22.11 -0.39 15.40
N ARG A 215 -21.09 -1.12 14.93
CA ARG A 215 -20.87 -1.42 13.50
C ARG A 215 -21.22 -2.85 13.13
N GLU A 216 -21.62 -3.65 14.12
CA GLU A 216 -22.17 -4.99 13.91
C GLU A 216 -21.22 -5.86 13.07
N LEU A 217 -19.91 -5.73 13.33
CA LEU A 217 -18.89 -6.57 12.70
C LEU A 217 -19.06 -8.04 13.12
N SER A 218 -18.54 -8.93 12.30
CA SER A 218 -18.54 -10.38 12.54
C SER A 218 -17.14 -10.96 12.27
N LEU A 219 -16.97 -12.25 12.60
CA LEU A 219 -15.72 -12.98 12.47
C LEU A 219 -15.99 -14.38 11.91
N PHE A 220 -15.11 -14.84 11.04
CA PHE A 220 -14.90 -16.28 10.82
C PHE A 220 -13.43 -16.63 11.07
N VAL A 221 -13.17 -17.73 11.75
CA VAL A 221 -11.82 -18.28 11.95
C VAL A 221 -11.52 -19.36 10.91
N TYR A 222 -10.26 -19.46 10.50
CA TYR A 222 -9.86 -20.31 9.37
C TYR A 222 -8.53 -21.05 9.56
N GLN A 223 -7.76 -20.78 10.62
CA GLN A 223 -6.45 -21.40 10.83
C GLN A 223 -5.94 -21.22 12.26
N LEU A 224 -5.12 -22.17 12.74
CA LEU A 224 -4.33 -22.03 13.97
C LEU A 224 -3.05 -21.20 13.76
N GLY A 225 -2.71 -20.39 14.76
CA GLY A 225 -1.40 -19.78 14.96
C GLY A 225 -0.56 -20.63 15.91
N ALA A 226 0.02 -20.00 16.94
CA ALA A 226 0.67 -20.70 18.04
C ALA A 226 -0.36 -21.49 18.88
N ILE A 227 -0.02 -22.73 19.25
CA ILE A 227 -0.82 -23.56 20.14
C ILE A 227 0.11 -24.27 21.14
N GLU A 228 -0.23 -24.22 22.42
CA GLU A 228 0.45 -24.94 23.51
C GLU A 228 -0.58 -25.78 24.26
N GLY A 229 -0.36 -27.10 24.29
CA GLY A 229 -1.36 -28.06 24.72
C GLY A 229 -2.40 -28.36 23.63
N GLY A 230 -3.39 -29.20 23.95
CA GLY A 230 -4.43 -29.63 23.01
C GLY A 230 -4.15 -30.96 22.30
N PRO A 231 -5.13 -31.47 21.54
CA PRO A 231 -5.01 -32.76 20.86
C PRO A 231 -4.04 -32.69 19.67
N PRO A 232 -3.36 -33.79 19.33
CA PRO A 232 -2.61 -33.88 18.08
C PRO A 232 -3.59 -33.84 16.90
N LEU A 233 -3.32 -32.97 15.93
CA LEU A 233 -4.12 -32.80 14.71
C LEU A 233 -3.31 -33.32 13.52
N SER A 234 -3.95 -34.11 12.66
CA SER A 234 -3.35 -34.64 11.43
C SER A 234 -3.84 -33.86 10.21
N THR A 235 -5.07 -33.35 10.23
CA THR A 235 -5.68 -32.63 9.11
C THR A 235 -6.14 -31.22 9.49
N HIS A 236 -6.30 -30.40 8.45
CA HIS A 236 -6.89 -29.07 8.59
C HIS A 236 -8.40 -29.14 8.80
N THR A 237 -9.06 -30.18 8.27
CA THR A 237 -10.45 -30.50 8.60
C THR A 237 -10.62 -30.68 10.12
N GLU A 238 -9.80 -31.51 10.76
CA GLU A 238 -9.79 -31.68 12.23
C GLU A 238 -9.49 -30.37 12.97
N THR A 239 -8.64 -29.51 12.36
CA THR A 239 -8.36 -28.18 12.91
C THR A 239 -9.61 -27.30 12.96
N LEU A 240 -10.38 -27.26 11.87
CA LEU A 240 -11.61 -26.46 11.82
C LEU A 240 -12.69 -27.03 12.75
N GLU A 241 -12.81 -28.36 12.84
CA GLU A 241 -13.71 -29.03 13.79
C GLU A 241 -13.34 -28.71 15.25
N LEU A 242 -12.05 -28.66 15.59
CA LEU A 242 -11.60 -28.22 16.91
C LEU A 242 -12.01 -26.77 17.19
N LEU A 243 -11.80 -25.86 16.24
CA LEU A 243 -12.16 -24.44 16.41
C LEU A 243 -13.67 -24.27 16.65
N GLU A 244 -14.49 -25.00 15.90
CA GLU A 244 -15.94 -25.01 16.08
C GLU A 244 -16.34 -25.58 17.45
N ALA A 245 -15.73 -26.70 17.88
CA ALA A 245 -15.98 -27.31 19.18
C ALA A 245 -15.60 -26.39 20.37
N LEU A 246 -14.59 -25.52 20.18
CA LEU A 246 -14.18 -24.49 21.14
C LEU A 246 -15.13 -23.28 21.17
N GLY A 247 -16.14 -23.24 20.29
CA GLY A 247 -17.15 -22.17 20.20
C GLY A 247 -16.72 -20.99 19.32
N LEU A 248 -15.70 -21.15 18.47
CA LEU A 248 -15.30 -20.13 17.51
C LEU A 248 -16.10 -20.27 16.21
N PRO A 249 -16.47 -19.16 15.56
CA PRO A 249 -17.26 -19.20 14.34
C PRO A 249 -16.43 -19.69 13.15
N VAL A 250 -16.70 -20.90 12.67
CA VAL A 250 -16.16 -21.43 11.42
C VAL A 250 -17.17 -21.21 10.30
N ASN A 251 -16.70 -20.93 9.09
CA ASN A 251 -17.58 -20.71 7.95
C ASN A 251 -18.35 -22.00 7.61
N PRO A 252 -19.69 -21.96 7.45
CA PRO A 252 -20.49 -23.17 7.21
C PRO A 252 -20.29 -23.77 5.80
N GLU A 253 -19.68 -23.01 4.88
CA GLU A 253 -19.48 -23.42 3.49
C GLU A 253 -18.13 -24.08 3.22
N VAL A 254 -17.42 -24.47 4.28
CA VAL A 254 -16.19 -25.26 4.16
C VAL A 254 -16.51 -26.62 3.55
N ALA A 255 -15.67 -27.07 2.61
CA ALA A 255 -15.81 -28.39 2.01
C ALA A 255 -14.44 -29.05 1.80
N THR A 256 -14.33 -30.32 2.18
CA THR A 256 -13.16 -31.16 1.89
C THR A 256 -13.41 -31.98 0.63
N LEU A 257 -12.54 -31.82 -0.37
CA LEU A 257 -12.70 -32.33 -1.73
C LEU A 257 -11.48 -33.16 -2.13
N ALA A 258 -11.67 -34.23 -2.89
CA ALA A 258 -10.60 -35.18 -3.19
C ALA A 258 -9.72 -34.73 -4.38
N THR A 259 -10.27 -33.93 -5.29
CA THR A 259 -9.63 -33.61 -6.58
C THR A 259 -9.71 -32.13 -6.92
N LEU A 260 -8.79 -31.63 -7.77
CA LEU A 260 -8.82 -30.24 -8.24
C LEU A 260 -10.00 -29.95 -9.16
N ASP A 261 -10.54 -30.96 -9.84
CA ASP A 261 -11.76 -30.83 -10.64
C ASP A 261 -12.96 -30.53 -9.73
N GLU A 262 -13.10 -31.26 -8.62
CA GLU A 262 -14.12 -30.96 -7.59
C GLU A 262 -13.93 -29.56 -6.98
N VAL A 263 -12.68 -29.18 -6.70
CA VAL A 263 -12.34 -27.83 -6.22
C VAL A 263 -12.79 -26.78 -7.23
N TYR A 264 -12.57 -27.00 -8.52
CA TYR A 264 -12.97 -26.06 -9.55
C TYR A 264 -14.48 -25.94 -9.69
N GLU A 265 -15.22 -27.06 -9.62
CA GLU A 265 -16.68 -27.03 -9.59
C GLU A 265 -17.20 -26.26 -8.36
N ARG A 266 -16.57 -26.41 -7.19
CA ARG A 266 -16.87 -25.59 -6.00
C ARG A 266 -16.59 -24.11 -6.22
N CYS A 267 -15.48 -23.76 -6.88
CA CYS A 267 -15.17 -22.37 -7.25
C CYS A 267 -16.21 -21.78 -8.21
N ARG A 268 -16.66 -22.55 -9.21
CA ARG A 268 -17.70 -22.14 -10.15
C ARG A 268 -19.04 -21.92 -9.47
N HIS A 269 -19.44 -22.85 -8.61
CA HIS A 269 -20.67 -22.73 -7.82
C HIS A 269 -20.67 -21.41 -7.05
N TRP A 270 -19.61 -21.12 -6.30
CA TRP A 270 -19.54 -19.88 -5.52
C TRP A 270 -19.36 -18.62 -6.35
N LEU A 271 -18.78 -18.69 -7.55
CA LEU A 271 -18.78 -17.57 -8.47
C LEU A 271 -20.21 -17.17 -8.86
N GLU A 272 -21.09 -18.15 -9.08
CA GLU A 272 -22.50 -17.93 -9.44
C GLU A 272 -23.35 -17.50 -8.23
N HIS A 273 -23.08 -18.06 -7.04
CA HIS A 273 -23.90 -17.90 -5.83
C HIS A 273 -23.29 -16.91 -4.81
N ARG A 274 -22.24 -16.18 -5.16
CA ARG A 274 -21.55 -15.25 -4.22
C ARG A 274 -22.47 -14.18 -3.60
N HIS A 275 -23.59 -13.86 -4.24
CA HIS A 275 -24.56 -12.87 -3.76
C HIS A 275 -25.67 -13.46 -2.87
N ASP A 276 -25.70 -14.78 -2.70
CA ASP A 276 -26.63 -15.45 -1.79
C ASP A 276 -26.17 -15.34 -0.33
N LEU A 277 -24.90 -14.97 -0.12
CA LEU A 277 -24.26 -14.82 1.17
C LEU A 277 -24.54 -13.44 1.77
N ASP A 278 -24.68 -13.38 3.10
CA ASP A 278 -24.74 -12.11 3.84
C ASP A 278 -23.34 -11.51 4.09
N TYR A 279 -22.35 -11.88 3.30
CA TYR A 279 -20.98 -11.38 3.37
C TYR A 279 -20.31 -11.46 2.00
N GLU A 280 -19.43 -10.51 1.73
CA GLU A 280 -18.72 -10.44 0.45
C GLU A 280 -17.55 -11.44 0.41
N ILE A 281 -17.37 -12.05 -0.76
CA ILE A 281 -16.27 -12.96 -1.06
C ILE A 281 -15.61 -12.57 -2.38
N ASP A 282 -14.29 -12.67 -2.44
CA ASP A 282 -13.49 -12.34 -3.63
C ASP A 282 -12.87 -13.58 -4.31
N GLY A 283 -13.22 -14.78 -3.82
CA GLY A 283 -12.73 -16.05 -4.34
C GLY A 283 -12.96 -17.22 -3.39
N VAL A 284 -12.22 -18.29 -3.64
CA VAL A 284 -12.14 -19.49 -2.79
C VAL A 284 -10.68 -19.76 -2.45
N VAL A 285 -10.38 -20.02 -1.17
CA VAL A 285 -9.07 -20.48 -0.72
C VAL A 285 -9.04 -22.01 -0.76
N VAL A 286 -8.04 -22.55 -1.44
CA VAL A 286 -7.81 -23.99 -1.54
C VAL A 286 -6.57 -24.32 -0.73
N LYS A 287 -6.69 -25.22 0.24
CA LYS A 287 -5.59 -25.63 1.13
C LYS A 287 -5.42 -27.15 1.07
N VAL A 288 -4.19 -27.65 1.08
CA VAL A 288 -3.90 -29.09 1.29
C VAL A 288 -4.40 -29.48 2.68
N ASP A 289 -5.18 -30.55 2.80
CA ASP A 289 -5.82 -30.94 4.06
C ASP A 289 -4.81 -31.52 5.07
N ASP A 290 -3.88 -32.35 4.61
CA ASP A 290 -2.87 -33.01 5.46
C ASP A 290 -1.83 -32.00 6.01
N LEU A 291 -1.71 -31.91 7.35
CA LEU A 291 -0.82 -30.96 8.02
C LEU A 291 0.67 -31.36 7.93
N ALA A 292 0.99 -32.65 7.86
CA ALA A 292 2.36 -33.11 7.69
C ALA A 292 2.88 -32.70 6.30
N LEU A 293 2.05 -32.85 5.27
CA LEU A 293 2.38 -32.38 3.91
C LEU A 293 2.55 -30.86 3.85
N ARG A 294 1.81 -30.07 4.63
CA ARG A 294 2.04 -28.62 4.73
C ARG A 294 3.44 -28.31 5.25
N GLY A 295 3.90 -29.06 6.25
CA GLY A 295 5.26 -28.95 6.79
C GLY A 295 6.34 -29.24 5.74
N GLU A 296 6.18 -30.32 4.97
CA GLU A 296 7.12 -30.70 3.90
C GLU A 296 7.14 -29.70 2.74
N LEU A 297 5.95 -29.22 2.33
CA LEU A 297 5.82 -28.23 1.27
C LEU A 297 6.45 -26.89 1.68
N GLY A 298 6.30 -26.52 2.94
CA GLY A 298 6.83 -25.29 3.51
C GLY A 298 6.22 -24.03 2.89
N VAL A 299 6.99 -22.94 2.96
CA VAL A 299 6.54 -21.60 2.58
C VAL A 299 7.55 -20.94 1.62
N THR A 300 7.10 -19.87 0.96
CA THR A 300 7.98 -18.90 0.29
C THR A 300 8.26 -17.73 1.24
N SER A 301 8.91 -16.65 0.79
CA SER A 301 9.04 -15.44 1.61
C SER A 301 7.70 -14.76 1.92
N LYS A 302 6.66 -14.97 1.08
CA LYS A 302 5.38 -14.24 1.16
C LYS A 302 4.16 -15.12 1.42
N ALA A 303 4.14 -16.34 0.89
CA ALA A 303 2.96 -17.19 0.88
C ALA A 303 3.30 -18.68 1.14
N PRO A 304 2.38 -19.45 1.75
CA PRO A 304 2.53 -20.89 1.89
C PRO A 304 2.43 -21.58 0.53
N ARG A 305 3.20 -22.65 0.32
CA ARG A 305 3.12 -23.43 -0.93
C ARG A 305 1.92 -24.36 -0.97
N TRP A 306 1.39 -24.69 0.20
CA TRP A 306 0.29 -25.62 0.43
C TRP A 306 -1.11 -24.98 0.38
N ALA A 307 -1.21 -23.68 0.07
CA ALA A 307 -2.49 -23.01 -0.14
C ALA A 307 -2.43 -22.00 -1.29
N ILE A 308 -3.57 -21.80 -1.96
CA ILE A 308 -3.73 -20.85 -3.06
C ILE A 308 -5.12 -20.21 -3.01
N ALA A 309 -5.22 -18.94 -3.38
CA ALA A 309 -6.49 -18.23 -3.53
C ALA A 309 -6.93 -18.24 -5.00
N TYR A 310 -8.04 -18.93 -5.30
CA TYR A 310 -8.70 -18.84 -6.59
C TYR A 310 -9.59 -17.58 -6.61
N LYS A 311 -9.11 -16.51 -7.25
CA LYS A 311 -9.76 -15.21 -7.31
C LYS A 311 -10.87 -15.18 -8.37
N PHE A 312 -12.01 -14.60 -8.01
CA PHE A 312 -13.10 -14.40 -8.96
C PHE A 312 -12.83 -13.21 -9.89
N PRO A 313 -13.29 -13.27 -11.15
CA PRO A 313 -13.21 -12.12 -12.04
C PRO A 313 -14.01 -10.93 -11.48
N PRO A 314 -13.52 -9.69 -11.70
CA PRO A 314 -14.26 -8.48 -11.35
C PRO A 314 -15.65 -8.46 -11.95
N GLU A 315 -16.60 -7.78 -11.31
CA GLU A 315 -17.94 -7.65 -11.86
C GLU A 315 -17.92 -6.78 -13.11
N GLU A 316 -18.49 -7.30 -14.20
CA GLU A 316 -18.80 -6.52 -15.39
C GLU A 316 -20.29 -6.21 -15.42
N ARG A 317 -20.62 -4.95 -15.75
CA ARG A 317 -21.99 -4.53 -16.05
C ARG A 317 -21.98 -3.67 -17.30
N THR A 318 -23.08 -3.71 -18.04
CA THR A 318 -23.30 -2.83 -19.18
C THR A 318 -24.06 -1.59 -18.74
N THR A 319 -23.66 -0.44 -19.27
CA THR A 319 -24.39 0.81 -19.07
C THR A 319 -24.18 1.73 -20.27
N ARG A 320 -24.98 2.78 -20.38
CA ARG A 320 -24.85 3.75 -21.46
C ARG A 320 -23.73 4.74 -21.17
N LEU A 321 -22.83 4.93 -22.13
CA LEU A 321 -21.86 6.00 -22.15
C LEU A 321 -22.55 7.30 -22.61
N ARG A 322 -22.77 8.24 -21.69
CA ARG A 322 -23.40 9.54 -22.01
C ARG A 322 -22.44 10.47 -22.74
N ALA A 323 -21.24 10.62 -22.19
CA ALA A 323 -20.22 11.53 -22.70
C ALA A 323 -18.83 11.05 -22.29
N ILE A 324 -17.82 11.50 -23.01
CA ILE A 324 -16.42 11.38 -22.59
C ILE A 324 -15.92 12.79 -22.29
N MET A 325 -15.53 13.01 -21.04
CA MET A 325 -15.05 14.29 -20.52
C MET A 325 -13.55 14.19 -20.26
N VAL A 326 -12.86 15.32 -20.15
CA VAL A 326 -11.43 15.37 -19.82
C VAL A 326 -11.24 16.13 -18.51
N SER A 327 -10.66 15.46 -17.52
CA SER A 327 -10.23 16.08 -16.28
C SER A 327 -8.78 16.58 -16.42
N ILE A 328 -8.44 17.63 -15.69
CA ILE A 328 -7.06 18.14 -15.61
C ILE A 328 -6.55 17.89 -14.21
N GLY A 329 -5.60 16.97 -14.10
CA GLY A 329 -4.96 16.60 -12.86
C GLY A 329 -3.99 17.66 -12.34
N ARG A 330 -3.45 17.39 -11.15
CA ARG A 330 -2.53 18.27 -10.41
C ARG A 330 -1.29 18.70 -11.20
N THR A 331 -0.71 17.79 -11.96
CA THR A 331 0.48 18.02 -12.80
C THR A 331 0.13 18.49 -14.21
N GLY A 332 -1.15 18.83 -14.45
CA GLY A 332 -1.64 19.21 -15.77
C GLY A 332 -2.04 18.03 -16.66
N LYS A 333 -1.83 16.77 -16.24
CA LYS A 333 -2.26 15.59 -17.00
C LYS A 333 -3.74 15.68 -17.35
N ALA A 334 -4.06 15.56 -18.64
CA ALA A 334 -5.40 15.58 -19.18
C ALA A 334 -5.91 14.14 -19.32
N THR A 335 -6.82 13.73 -18.44
CA THR A 335 -7.29 12.34 -18.36
C THR A 335 -8.73 12.23 -18.85
N PRO A 336 -9.00 11.44 -19.91
CA PRO A 336 -10.36 11.18 -20.35
C PRO A 336 -11.06 10.25 -19.35
N PHE A 337 -12.32 10.56 -19.07
CA PHE A 337 -13.20 9.73 -18.26
C PHE A 337 -14.60 9.67 -18.87
N ALA A 338 -15.23 8.52 -18.74
CA ALA A 338 -16.59 8.28 -19.16
C ALA A 338 -17.58 8.86 -18.13
N GLN A 339 -18.59 9.57 -18.61
CA GLN A 339 -19.83 9.80 -17.88
C GLN A 339 -20.84 8.74 -18.29
N LEU A 340 -21.40 8.04 -17.32
CA LEU A 340 -22.22 6.86 -17.52
C LEU A 340 -23.65 7.11 -17.02
N ASP A 341 -24.62 6.40 -17.58
CA ASP A 341 -25.86 6.13 -16.86
C ASP A 341 -25.48 5.40 -15.54
N PRO A 342 -25.99 5.84 -14.36
CA PRO A 342 -25.64 5.21 -13.09
C PRO A 342 -25.93 3.70 -13.12
N VAL A 343 -24.91 2.90 -12.83
CA VAL A 343 -24.99 1.44 -12.83
C VAL A 343 -24.37 0.88 -11.56
N PHE A 344 -25.00 -0.12 -10.94
CA PHE A 344 -24.47 -0.76 -9.75
C PHE A 344 -23.49 -1.87 -10.14
N VAL A 345 -22.20 -1.72 -9.79
CA VAL A 345 -21.12 -2.65 -10.12
C VAL A 345 -20.21 -2.81 -8.90
N GLY A 346 -19.97 -4.05 -8.45
CA GLY A 346 -19.04 -4.32 -7.35
C GLY A 346 -19.40 -3.57 -6.06
N GLY A 347 -20.66 -3.64 -5.63
CA GLY A 347 -21.12 -3.08 -4.36
C GLY A 347 -21.38 -1.57 -4.34
N SER A 348 -21.17 -0.84 -5.45
CA SER A 348 -21.37 0.61 -5.50
C SER A 348 -21.99 1.10 -6.81
N THR A 349 -22.69 2.23 -6.77
CA THR A 349 -23.19 2.90 -7.99
C THR A 349 -22.07 3.67 -8.68
N VAL A 350 -21.74 3.23 -9.90
CA VAL A 350 -20.77 3.85 -10.79
C VAL A 350 -21.48 4.76 -11.77
N SER A 351 -21.12 6.05 -11.76
CA SER A 351 -21.58 7.05 -12.73
C SER A 351 -20.45 7.63 -13.58
N GLN A 352 -19.20 7.33 -13.20
CA GLN A 352 -17.99 7.76 -13.89
C GLN A 352 -16.99 6.61 -13.90
N ALA A 353 -16.25 6.47 -15.00
CA ALA A 353 -15.23 5.46 -15.15
C ALA A 353 -14.03 6.00 -15.93
N THR A 354 -12.82 5.60 -15.57
CA THR A 354 -11.60 6.02 -16.29
C THR A 354 -11.56 5.43 -17.69
N LEU A 355 -10.98 6.20 -18.61
CA LEU A 355 -10.59 5.76 -19.94
C LEU A 355 -9.06 5.83 -20.15
N HIS A 356 -8.32 6.09 -19.07
CA HIS A 356 -6.85 6.16 -18.99
C HIS A 356 -6.22 7.32 -19.76
N ASN A 357 -6.21 7.28 -21.10
CA ASN A 357 -5.60 8.30 -21.96
C ASN A 357 -6.21 8.27 -23.39
N GLU A 358 -5.76 9.19 -24.24
CA GLU A 358 -6.24 9.31 -25.62
C GLU A 358 -6.12 8.00 -26.41
N ASP A 359 -4.98 7.32 -26.31
CA ASP A 359 -4.71 6.10 -27.07
C ASP A 359 -5.64 4.97 -26.66
N GLN A 360 -5.94 4.86 -25.36
CA GLN A 360 -6.85 3.85 -24.83
C GLN A 360 -8.29 4.09 -25.30
N VAL A 361 -8.75 5.36 -25.34
CA VAL A 361 -10.06 5.67 -25.91
C VAL A 361 -10.12 5.27 -27.39
N ARG A 362 -9.06 5.58 -28.14
CA ARG A 362 -8.96 5.28 -29.58
C ARG A 362 -8.88 3.77 -29.83
N ALA A 363 -8.08 3.04 -29.06
CA ALA A 363 -7.91 1.60 -29.18
C ALA A 363 -9.19 0.83 -28.82
N LYS A 364 -9.93 1.30 -27.80
CA LYS A 364 -11.22 0.72 -27.41
C LYS A 364 -12.37 1.09 -28.36
N ASP A 365 -12.19 2.11 -29.20
CA ASP A 365 -13.22 2.70 -30.08
C ASP A 365 -14.55 2.97 -29.35
N VAL A 366 -14.49 3.49 -28.11
CA VAL A 366 -15.69 3.87 -27.36
C VAL A 366 -16.20 5.24 -27.80
N ARG A 367 -17.51 5.36 -28.00
CA ARG A 367 -18.14 6.57 -28.53
C ARG A 367 -19.26 7.04 -27.62
N PRO A 368 -19.40 8.35 -27.35
CA PRO A 368 -20.57 8.88 -26.67
C PRO A 368 -21.87 8.36 -27.31
N GLY A 369 -22.74 7.77 -26.51
CA GLY A 369 -23.95 7.08 -26.95
C GLY A 369 -23.86 5.54 -26.96
N ASP A 370 -22.66 4.97 -26.93
CA ASP A 370 -22.47 3.51 -26.87
C ASP A 370 -23.06 2.90 -25.58
N THR A 371 -23.49 1.64 -25.68
CA THR A 371 -23.54 0.76 -24.51
C THR A 371 -22.13 0.24 -24.26
N VAL A 372 -21.60 0.43 -23.06
CA VAL A 372 -20.23 0.03 -22.69
C VAL A 372 -20.23 -0.94 -21.53
N ILE A 373 -19.25 -1.84 -21.53
CA ILE A 373 -18.97 -2.71 -20.40
C ILE A 373 -18.07 -1.95 -19.43
N VAL A 374 -18.53 -1.83 -18.20
CA VAL A 374 -17.83 -1.21 -17.08
C VAL A 374 -17.50 -2.29 -16.09
N ARG A 375 -16.25 -2.28 -15.61
CA ARG A 375 -15.83 -3.20 -14.56
C ARG A 375 -15.36 -2.45 -13.33
N LYS A 376 -15.61 -3.06 -12.17
CA LYS A 376 -15.11 -2.63 -10.87
C LYS A 376 -14.66 -3.85 -10.08
N ALA A 377 -13.48 -3.79 -9.48
CA ALA A 377 -13.03 -4.75 -8.48
C ALA A 377 -12.84 -4.02 -7.16
N GLY A 378 -13.57 -4.42 -6.12
CA GLY A 378 -13.53 -3.76 -4.81
C GLY A 378 -13.87 -2.27 -4.86
N ASP A 379 -13.07 -1.43 -4.20
CA ASP A 379 -13.35 0.01 -4.05
C ASP A 379 -12.62 0.95 -5.01
N VAL A 380 -12.30 0.46 -6.20
CA VAL A 380 -11.39 1.19 -7.08
C VAL A 380 -12.12 1.99 -8.15
N ILE A 381 -11.43 3.02 -8.65
CA ILE A 381 -11.73 3.75 -9.88
C ILE A 381 -12.27 2.78 -10.96
N PRO A 382 -13.58 2.80 -11.24
CA PRO A 382 -14.17 1.95 -12.25
C PRO A 382 -13.57 2.28 -13.62
N GLU A 383 -13.50 1.30 -14.52
CA GLU A 383 -13.01 1.54 -15.88
C GLU A 383 -13.97 1.02 -16.94
N VAL A 384 -13.93 1.66 -18.09
CA VAL A 384 -14.63 1.16 -19.28
C VAL A 384 -13.74 0.14 -19.97
N VAL A 385 -14.21 -1.09 -20.11
CA VAL A 385 -13.49 -2.19 -20.76
C VAL A 385 -13.55 -2.06 -22.27
N LYS A 386 -14.75 -2.07 -22.84
CA LYS A 386 -15.02 -2.05 -24.28
C LYS A 386 -16.48 -1.68 -24.59
N PRO A 387 -16.80 -1.24 -25.82
CA PRO A 387 -18.18 -1.05 -26.26
C PRO A 387 -18.85 -2.41 -26.56
N VAL A 388 -20.16 -2.46 -26.39
CA VAL A 388 -21.01 -3.57 -26.85
C VAL A 388 -21.38 -3.30 -28.30
N LEU A 389 -20.54 -3.77 -29.23
CA LEU A 389 -20.67 -3.43 -30.65
C LEU A 389 -21.98 -3.89 -31.29
N SER A 390 -22.59 -4.97 -30.80
CA SER A 390 -23.91 -5.43 -31.26
C SER A 390 -25.02 -4.43 -30.99
N ASP A 391 -24.86 -3.62 -29.94
CA ASP A 391 -25.88 -2.70 -29.44
C ASP A 391 -25.59 -1.26 -29.84
N ARG A 392 -24.52 -1.04 -30.62
CA ARG A 392 -24.09 0.28 -31.06
C ARG A 392 -25.14 0.93 -31.96
N PRO A 393 -25.71 2.08 -31.58
CA PRO A 393 -26.56 2.85 -32.46
C PRO A 393 -25.82 3.23 -33.77
N PRO A 394 -26.49 3.19 -34.94
CA PRO A 394 -25.87 3.60 -36.18
C PRO A 394 -25.55 5.10 -36.16
N GLY A 395 -24.40 5.49 -36.73
CA GLY A 395 -24.03 6.89 -36.93
C GLY A 395 -23.33 7.59 -35.75
N LEU A 396 -22.92 6.86 -34.69
CA LEU A 396 -22.14 7.47 -33.62
C LEU A 396 -20.74 7.89 -34.11
N ALA A 397 -20.42 9.17 -33.92
CA ALA A 397 -19.13 9.74 -34.28
C ALA A 397 -18.02 9.27 -33.31
N PRO A 398 -16.81 8.95 -33.80
CA PRO A 398 -15.65 8.71 -32.94
C PRO A 398 -15.38 9.91 -32.03
N TRP A 399 -15.02 9.65 -30.78
CA TRP A 399 -14.59 10.72 -29.88
C TRP A 399 -13.21 11.24 -30.28
N THR A 400 -13.04 12.56 -30.19
CA THR A 400 -11.77 13.23 -30.48
C THR A 400 -11.25 13.89 -29.21
N PHE A 401 -9.96 13.75 -28.96
CA PHE A 401 -9.33 14.39 -27.81
C PHE A 401 -9.34 15.91 -28.00
N PRO A 402 -9.75 16.70 -26.99
CA PRO A 402 -9.80 18.14 -27.13
C PRO A 402 -8.39 18.71 -27.36
N VAL A 403 -8.27 19.64 -28.31
CA VAL A 403 -7.00 20.33 -28.59
C VAL A 403 -6.68 21.34 -27.49
N ASP A 404 -7.72 21.96 -26.92
CA ASP A 404 -7.59 22.97 -25.88
C ASP A 404 -8.04 22.45 -24.52
N CYS A 405 -7.42 22.98 -23.46
CA CYS A 405 -7.72 22.61 -22.10
C CYS A 405 -9.16 23.00 -21.74
N PRO A 406 -10.03 22.07 -21.31
CA PRO A 406 -11.43 22.37 -20.98
C PRO A 406 -11.59 23.26 -19.73
N ARG A 407 -10.49 23.61 -19.06
CA ARG A 407 -10.48 24.39 -17.81
C ARG A 407 -9.90 25.78 -17.96
N CYS A 408 -8.94 25.98 -18.88
CA CYS A 408 -8.30 27.29 -19.08
C CYS A 408 -8.20 27.72 -20.55
N GLY A 409 -8.67 26.91 -21.50
CA GLY A 409 -8.65 27.21 -22.94
C GLY A 409 -7.28 27.19 -23.61
N GLN A 410 -6.20 26.92 -22.87
CA GLN A 410 -4.85 26.86 -23.44
C GLN A 410 -4.60 25.54 -24.17
N PRO A 411 -3.77 25.51 -25.23
CA PRO A 411 -3.47 24.30 -25.97
C PRO A 411 -2.92 23.18 -25.08
N LEU A 412 -3.47 21.99 -25.24
CA LEU A 412 -2.95 20.77 -24.64
C LEU A 412 -1.76 20.27 -25.46
N GLN A 413 -0.71 19.82 -24.78
CA GLN A 413 0.50 19.34 -25.42
C GLN A 413 0.81 17.90 -24.99
N ARG A 414 1.05 17.05 -25.98
CA ARG A 414 1.59 15.70 -25.80
C ARG A 414 3.09 15.75 -26.11
N LEU A 415 3.92 15.29 -25.18
CA LEU A 415 5.37 15.26 -25.38
C LEU A 415 5.75 14.05 -26.24
N GLU A 416 6.85 14.18 -26.98
CA GLU A 416 7.35 13.09 -27.82
C GLU A 416 7.69 11.86 -26.96
N GLY A 417 7.16 10.70 -27.33
CA GLY A 417 7.32 9.44 -26.58
C GLY A 417 6.39 9.26 -25.38
N GLU A 418 5.58 10.25 -25.01
CA GLU A 418 4.63 10.14 -23.89
C GLU A 418 3.22 9.73 -24.35
N SER A 419 2.59 8.83 -23.58
CA SER A 419 1.21 8.41 -23.83
C SER A 419 0.17 9.41 -23.31
N ASP A 420 0.57 10.30 -22.39
CA ASP A 420 -0.30 11.26 -21.73
C ASP A 420 -0.21 12.66 -22.38
N THR A 421 -1.33 13.38 -22.37
CA THR A 421 -1.42 14.77 -22.85
C THR A 421 -1.53 15.71 -21.65
N PHE A 422 -0.94 16.92 -21.72
CA PHE A 422 -0.84 17.83 -20.58
C PHE A 422 -1.30 19.25 -20.89
N CYS A 423 -1.96 19.87 -19.91
CA CYS A 423 -2.12 21.31 -19.81
C CYS A 423 -0.84 21.90 -19.19
N ARG A 424 -0.07 22.67 -19.97
CA ARG A 424 1.18 23.30 -19.47
C ARG A 424 0.98 24.68 -18.87
N ASN A 425 -0.26 25.20 -18.90
CA ASN A 425 -0.56 26.47 -18.28
C ASN A 425 -0.50 26.35 -16.76
N VAL A 426 0.54 26.91 -16.16
CA VAL A 426 0.72 26.96 -14.71
C VAL A 426 -0.40 27.71 -14.00
N GLU A 427 -1.09 28.64 -14.67
CA GLU A 427 -2.27 29.36 -14.16
C GLU A 427 -3.58 28.61 -14.37
N CYS A 428 -3.55 27.37 -14.88
CA CYS A 428 -4.76 26.58 -15.03
C CYS A 428 -5.49 26.48 -13.68
N PRO A 429 -6.77 26.88 -13.58
CA PRO A 429 -7.50 26.90 -12.31
C PRO A 429 -7.52 25.52 -11.63
N SER A 430 -7.63 24.44 -12.41
CA SER A 430 -7.57 23.07 -11.88
C SER A 430 -6.21 22.74 -11.25
N GLN A 431 -5.12 23.20 -11.86
CA GLN A 431 -3.78 22.96 -11.32
C GLN A 431 -3.53 23.82 -10.08
N ARG A 432 -3.96 25.09 -10.08
CA ARG A 432 -3.88 25.97 -8.90
C ARG A 432 -4.60 25.32 -7.71
N ARG A 433 -5.85 24.91 -7.89
CA ARG A 433 -6.63 24.20 -6.87
C ARG A 433 -5.93 22.93 -6.38
N ALA A 434 -5.54 22.07 -7.31
CA ALA A 434 -4.92 20.79 -6.95
C ALA A 434 -3.56 20.95 -6.28
N ARG A 435 -2.81 22.03 -6.53
CA ARG A 435 -1.57 22.35 -5.82
C ARG A 435 -1.83 22.74 -4.37
N ILE A 436 -2.84 23.58 -4.10
CA ILE A 436 -3.21 23.99 -2.74
C ILE A 436 -3.72 22.78 -1.95
N GLU A 437 -4.61 21.98 -2.55
CA GLU A 437 -5.13 20.75 -1.95
C GLU A 437 -4.01 19.75 -1.64
N HIS A 438 -3.09 19.52 -2.59
CA HIS A 438 -1.96 18.63 -2.39
C HIS A 438 -1.04 19.10 -1.26
N TYR A 439 -0.79 20.41 -1.19
CA TYR A 439 0.03 21.00 -0.13
C TYR A 439 -0.52 20.66 1.26
N GLY A 440 -1.83 20.72 1.44
CA GLY A 440 -2.51 20.36 2.70
C GLY A 440 -2.69 18.86 2.96
N SER A 441 -2.39 17.98 2.00
CA SER A 441 -2.62 16.54 2.14
C SER A 441 -1.80 15.92 3.29
N ARG A 442 -2.29 14.80 3.84
CA ARG A 442 -1.69 14.10 5.00
C ARG A 442 -0.22 13.72 4.79
N GLY A 443 0.16 13.33 3.57
CA GLY A 443 1.55 13.00 3.23
C GLY A 443 2.44 14.21 2.96
N ALA A 444 1.83 15.39 2.76
CA ALA A 444 2.50 16.67 2.54
C ALA A 444 2.56 17.45 3.86
N MET A 445 1.98 18.65 3.94
CA MET A 445 2.03 19.50 5.14
C MET A 445 0.96 19.14 6.19
N ASP A 446 0.04 18.23 5.87
CA ASP A 446 -0.96 17.69 6.79
C ASP A 446 -1.79 18.79 7.48
N ILE A 447 -2.44 19.60 6.65
CA ILE A 447 -3.28 20.73 7.07
C ILE A 447 -4.74 20.25 7.08
N GLU A 448 -5.20 19.81 8.24
CA GLU A 448 -6.58 19.39 8.45
C GLU A 448 -7.56 20.52 8.10
N GLY A 449 -8.61 20.19 7.34
CA GLY A 449 -9.60 21.15 6.85
C GLY A 449 -9.25 21.80 5.49
N LEU A 450 -8.03 21.63 4.96
CA LEU A 450 -7.65 22.11 3.62
C LEU A 450 -7.94 21.06 2.52
N GLY A 451 -9.21 20.71 2.35
CA GLY A 451 -9.66 19.82 1.26
C GLY A 451 -10.04 20.55 -0.04
N GLU A 452 -10.45 19.80 -1.06
CA GLU A 452 -10.88 20.31 -2.38
C GLU A 452 -11.80 21.54 -2.27
N ARG A 453 -12.86 21.45 -1.47
CA ARG A 453 -13.85 22.54 -1.36
C ARG A 453 -13.27 23.77 -0.69
N THR A 454 -12.44 23.60 0.34
CA THR A 454 -11.77 24.71 1.02
C THR A 454 -10.79 25.40 0.07
N ALA A 455 -9.99 24.63 -0.68
CA ALA A 455 -9.09 25.19 -1.68
C ALA A 455 -9.84 26.01 -2.74
N ILE A 456 -11.01 25.53 -3.21
CA ILE A 456 -11.87 26.27 -4.14
C ILE A 456 -12.31 27.60 -3.54
N VAL A 457 -12.87 27.59 -2.33
CA VAL A 457 -13.41 28.81 -1.70
C VAL A 457 -12.30 29.85 -1.45
N LEU A 458 -11.11 29.41 -1.03
CA LEU A 458 -9.96 30.31 -0.83
C LEU A 458 -9.45 30.91 -2.14
N LEU A 459 -9.45 30.12 -3.23
CA LEU A 459 -9.05 30.59 -4.56
C LEU A 459 -10.09 31.52 -5.19
N ASP A 460 -11.37 31.18 -5.09
CA ASP A 460 -12.48 31.96 -5.65
C ASP A 460 -12.68 33.30 -4.89
N GLY A 461 -12.31 33.33 -3.60
CA GLY A 461 -12.27 34.54 -2.80
C GLY A 461 -11.01 35.39 -2.99
N ASP A 462 -10.11 35.02 -3.91
CA ASP A 462 -8.80 35.65 -4.15
C ASP A 462 -7.93 35.79 -2.88
N LEU A 463 -8.16 34.95 -1.87
CA LEU A 463 -7.41 34.97 -0.61
C LEU A 463 -6.06 34.25 -0.72
N VAL A 464 -5.96 33.29 -1.63
CA VAL A 464 -4.72 32.55 -1.90
C VAL A 464 -4.48 32.40 -3.41
N ALA A 465 -3.24 32.59 -3.85
CA ALA A 465 -2.83 32.26 -5.21
C ALA A 465 -1.92 31.03 -5.26
N ASP A 466 -1.11 30.85 -4.22
CA ASP A 466 -0.15 29.78 -4.04
C ASP A 466 -0.05 29.34 -2.57
N PRO A 467 0.67 28.23 -2.27
CA PRO A 467 0.74 27.72 -0.91
C PRO A 467 1.38 28.69 0.11
N GLY A 468 2.20 29.65 -0.32
CA GLY A 468 2.80 30.63 0.57
C GLY A 468 1.77 31.57 1.18
N ASP A 469 0.68 31.87 0.46
CA ASP A 469 -0.37 32.78 0.91
C ASP A 469 -1.22 32.20 2.05
N LEU A 470 -1.29 30.87 2.18
CA LEU A 470 -2.03 30.19 3.25
C LEU A 470 -1.62 30.70 4.64
N TYR A 471 -0.34 30.97 4.82
CA TYR A 471 0.21 31.39 6.10
C TYR A 471 -0.01 32.87 6.44
N ARG A 472 -0.65 33.63 5.54
CA ARG A 472 -1.03 35.04 5.75
C ARG A 472 -2.53 35.19 6.04
N LEU A 473 -3.31 34.12 5.92
CA LEU A 473 -4.74 34.13 6.19
C LEU A 473 -5.03 34.55 7.63
N THR A 474 -6.02 35.42 7.79
CA THR A 474 -6.51 35.85 9.09
C THR A 474 -7.88 35.25 9.39
N LEU A 475 -8.31 35.37 10.65
CA LEU A 475 -9.65 34.91 11.04
C LEU A 475 -10.75 35.70 10.30
N ASP A 476 -10.54 37.00 10.08
CA ASP A 476 -11.51 37.87 9.41
C ASP A 476 -11.64 37.52 7.93
N ASP A 477 -10.52 37.16 7.26
CA ASP A 477 -10.54 36.70 5.86
C ASP A 477 -11.44 35.46 5.69
N LEU A 478 -11.30 34.50 6.61
CA LEU A 478 -12.08 33.26 6.58
C LEU A 478 -13.55 33.50 6.96
N LEU A 479 -13.84 34.34 7.95
CA LEU A 479 -15.21 34.66 8.35
C LEU A 479 -16.00 35.40 7.27
N GLY A 480 -15.31 36.08 6.35
CA GLY A 480 -15.91 36.71 5.17
C GLY A 480 -16.38 35.73 4.10
N LEU A 481 -15.98 34.45 4.17
CA LEU A 481 -16.34 33.43 3.20
C LEU A 481 -17.63 32.70 3.59
N ASP A 482 -18.46 32.41 2.59
CA ASP A 482 -19.65 31.59 2.80
C ASP A 482 -19.24 30.20 3.34
N ARG A 483 -19.95 29.72 4.38
CA ARG A 483 -19.74 28.43 5.08
C ARG A 483 -18.54 28.33 6.02
N PHE A 484 -17.82 29.41 6.30
CA PHE A 484 -16.85 29.42 7.40
C PHE A 484 -17.49 29.92 8.70
N ALA A 485 -17.61 29.03 9.69
CA ALA A 485 -17.97 29.41 11.04
C ALA A 485 -16.71 29.71 11.84
N ALA A 486 -16.83 30.49 12.92
CA ALA A 486 -15.68 30.87 13.76
C ALA A 486 -14.85 29.68 14.26
N ILE A 487 -15.46 28.52 14.50
CA ILE A 487 -14.76 27.31 14.92
C ILE A 487 -13.97 26.70 13.76
N SER A 488 -14.59 26.49 12.59
CA SER A 488 -13.91 25.90 11.44
C SER A 488 -12.78 26.78 10.91
N ALA A 489 -12.96 28.11 10.95
CA ALA A 489 -11.93 29.08 10.60
C ALA A 489 -10.72 29.00 11.54
N ARG A 490 -10.94 28.97 12.86
CA ARG A 490 -9.86 28.83 13.85
C ARG A 490 -9.13 27.49 13.73
N ASN A 491 -9.87 26.40 13.50
CA ASN A 491 -9.27 25.08 13.33
C ASN A 491 -8.36 25.04 12.08
N LEU A 492 -8.80 25.62 10.97
CA LEU A 492 -7.98 25.69 9.76
C LEU A 492 -6.72 26.53 10.00
N LEU A 493 -6.83 27.70 10.62
CA LEU A 493 -5.66 28.54 10.95
C LEU A 493 -4.68 27.84 11.89
N ALA A 494 -5.19 27.12 12.90
CA ALA A 494 -4.37 26.33 13.80
C ALA A 494 -3.65 25.19 13.07
N ALA A 495 -4.32 24.50 12.14
CA ALA A 495 -3.71 23.46 11.32
C ALA A 495 -2.63 24.03 10.38
N ILE A 496 -2.87 25.19 9.76
CA ILE A 496 -1.87 25.90 8.95
C ILE A 496 -0.65 26.25 9.79
N ASP A 497 -0.84 26.82 10.99
CA ASP A 497 0.28 27.21 11.85
C ASP A 497 1.08 25.99 12.34
N ALA A 498 0.41 24.92 12.75
CA ALA A 498 1.05 23.66 13.16
C ALA A 498 1.87 23.03 12.03
N SER A 499 1.51 23.25 10.77
CA SER A 499 2.21 22.69 9.62
C SER A 499 3.61 23.27 9.39
N ARG A 500 3.94 24.42 9.99
CA ARG A 500 5.27 25.05 9.86
C ARG A 500 6.41 24.14 10.30
N GLY A 501 6.20 23.28 11.28
CA GLY A 501 7.22 22.38 11.83
C GLY A 501 7.34 21.03 11.11
N ARG A 502 6.71 20.86 9.94
CA ARG A 502 6.78 19.58 9.21
C ARG A 502 8.19 19.35 8.64
N PRO A 503 8.67 18.09 8.58
CA PRO A 503 10.00 17.79 8.06
C PRO A 503 10.23 18.28 6.62
N LEU A 504 11.49 18.54 6.26
CA LEU A 504 11.87 18.98 4.92
C LEU A 504 11.37 18.03 3.81
N ALA A 505 11.36 16.72 4.06
CA ALA A 505 10.83 15.73 3.11
C ALA A 505 9.35 15.97 2.77
N ASN A 506 8.54 16.31 3.78
CA ASN A 506 7.13 16.65 3.61
C ASN A 506 6.98 17.94 2.80
N LEU A 507 7.79 18.96 3.07
CA LEU A 507 7.77 20.22 2.33
C LEU A 507 8.15 20.02 0.85
N LEU A 508 9.23 19.30 0.57
CA LEU A 508 9.65 18.97 -0.80
C LEU A 508 8.57 18.23 -1.58
N PHE A 509 7.89 17.28 -0.92
CA PHE A 509 6.74 16.59 -1.51
C PHE A 509 5.54 17.54 -1.71
N ALA A 510 5.29 18.45 -0.76
CA ALA A 510 4.19 19.42 -0.80
C ALA A 510 4.33 20.45 -1.95
N LEU A 511 5.56 20.80 -2.33
CA LEU A 511 5.85 21.71 -3.46
C LEU A 511 5.39 21.16 -4.82
N ASN A 512 5.02 19.88 -4.90
CA ASN A 512 4.46 19.25 -6.10
C ASN A 512 5.41 19.34 -7.32
N ILE A 513 6.69 19.05 -7.10
CA ILE A 513 7.71 18.99 -8.15
C ILE A 513 7.45 17.74 -9.01
N ARG A 514 7.47 17.88 -10.35
CA ARG A 514 7.23 16.76 -11.27
C ARG A 514 8.25 15.64 -11.01
N HIS A 515 7.79 14.39 -11.07
CA HIS A 515 8.58 13.18 -10.79
C HIS A 515 9.09 13.00 -9.35
N LEU A 516 8.96 14.01 -8.49
CA LEU A 516 9.39 13.92 -7.09
C LEU A 516 8.28 13.35 -6.20
N GLY A 517 8.34 12.04 -5.94
CA GLY A 517 7.49 11.38 -4.94
C GLY A 517 8.05 11.45 -3.51
N PRO A 518 7.34 10.90 -2.51
CA PRO A 518 7.75 10.96 -1.10
C PRO A 518 9.14 10.36 -0.85
N ALA A 519 9.46 9.22 -1.48
CA ALA A 519 10.76 8.56 -1.34
C ALA A 519 11.90 9.44 -1.87
N GLY A 520 11.73 10.07 -3.04
CA GLY A 520 12.72 10.99 -3.59
C GLY A 520 12.88 12.26 -2.73
N ALA A 521 11.77 12.75 -2.17
CA ALA A 521 11.79 13.89 -1.26
C ALA A 521 12.55 13.60 0.04
N ASP A 522 12.37 12.40 0.62
CA ASP A 522 13.13 11.95 1.80
C ASP A 522 14.63 11.81 1.51
N VAL A 523 14.98 11.20 0.37
CA VAL A 523 16.37 11.08 -0.08
C VAL A 523 17.04 12.46 -0.21
N LEU A 524 16.38 13.41 -0.90
CA LEU A 524 16.91 14.77 -1.04
C LEU A 524 16.99 15.50 0.30
N ALA A 525 15.98 15.36 1.16
CA ALA A 525 16.00 15.98 2.48
C ALA A 525 17.18 15.50 3.33
N ARG A 526 17.47 14.20 3.32
CA ARG A 526 18.61 13.61 4.05
C ARG A 526 19.96 14.00 3.45
N ALA A 527 20.06 14.05 2.13
CA ALA A 527 21.31 14.36 1.44
C ALA A 527 21.71 15.83 1.62
N PHE A 528 20.76 16.75 1.48
CA PHE A 528 21.03 18.19 1.48
C PHE A 528 20.77 18.87 2.83
N GLY A 529 19.91 18.30 3.68
CA GLY A 529 19.61 18.75 5.05
C GLY A 529 18.75 20.02 5.14
N THR A 530 18.86 20.92 4.18
CA THR A 530 18.08 22.17 4.12
C THR A 530 17.50 22.41 2.74
N LEU A 531 16.33 23.06 2.66
CA LEU A 531 15.73 23.46 1.39
C LEU A 531 16.67 24.37 0.59
N ASP A 532 17.38 25.29 1.25
CA ASP A 532 18.31 26.22 0.59
C ASP A 532 19.41 25.51 -0.18
N ARG A 533 19.93 24.40 0.35
CA ARG A 533 20.91 23.57 -0.36
C ARG A 533 20.29 22.85 -1.55
N VAL A 534 19.05 22.38 -1.44
CA VAL A 534 18.34 21.77 -2.58
C VAL A 534 18.09 22.81 -3.68
N VAL A 535 17.70 24.03 -3.33
CA VAL A 535 17.48 25.14 -4.27
C VAL A 535 18.77 25.55 -4.99
N ALA A 536 19.90 25.53 -4.27
CA ALA A 536 21.21 25.89 -4.82
C ALA A 536 21.87 24.78 -5.65
N ALA A 537 21.49 23.51 -5.42
CA ALA A 537 22.11 22.36 -6.06
C ALA A 537 21.85 22.34 -7.58
N GLY A 538 22.91 22.07 -8.35
CA GLY A 538 22.82 21.86 -9.79
C GLY A 538 22.23 20.50 -10.15
N GLU A 539 21.82 20.32 -11.40
CA GLU A 539 21.27 19.05 -11.88
C GLU A 539 22.22 17.86 -11.67
N GLU A 540 23.52 18.04 -11.94
CA GLU A 540 24.53 16.99 -11.74
C GLU A 540 24.68 16.58 -10.27
N GLU A 541 24.64 17.54 -9.35
CA GLU A 541 24.75 17.30 -7.91
C GLU A 541 23.50 16.58 -7.36
N LEU A 542 22.32 16.99 -7.81
CA LEU A 542 21.06 16.31 -7.49
C LEU A 542 21.06 14.87 -8.03
N ALA A 543 21.52 14.65 -9.26
CA ALA A 543 21.60 13.33 -9.89
C ALA A 543 22.65 12.40 -9.25
N ALA A 544 23.65 12.95 -8.56
CA ALA A 544 24.64 12.17 -7.83
C ALA A 544 24.10 11.55 -6.53
N THR A 545 22.91 11.97 -6.08
CA THR A 545 22.29 11.45 -4.86
C THR A 545 21.70 10.06 -5.12
N GLU A 546 22.14 9.06 -4.35
CA GLU A 546 21.66 7.68 -4.47
C GLU A 546 20.13 7.61 -4.23
N GLY A 547 19.37 7.17 -5.23
CA GLY A 547 17.90 7.17 -5.23
C GLY A 547 17.27 8.31 -6.03
N VAL A 548 18.06 9.26 -6.54
CA VAL A 548 17.60 10.35 -7.42
C VAL A 548 18.17 10.16 -8.82
N GLY A 549 17.31 9.76 -9.76
CA GLY A 549 17.68 9.64 -11.16
C GLY A 549 17.76 10.99 -11.90
N PRO A 550 18.36 11.04 -13.10
CA PRO A 550 18.53 12.27 -13.88
C PRO A 550 17.21 12.98 -14.20
N VAL A 551 16.11 12.22 -14.40
CA VAL A 551 14.78 12.81 -14.64
C VAL A 551 14.26 13.59 -13.43
N ILE A 552 14.46 13.07 -12.22
CA ILE A 552 14.06 13.74 -10.98
C ILE A 552 14.95 14.96 -10.75
N ALA A 553 16.27 14.81 -10.92
CA ALA A 553 17.23 15.90 -10.79
C ALA A 553 16.91 17.08 -11.72
N ALA A 554 16.68 16.81 -13.01
CA ALA A 554 16.30 17.83 -13.98
C ALA A 554 14.97 18.52 -13.62
N SER A 555 14.02 17.76 -13.06
CA SER A 555 12.73 18.30 -12.64
C SER A 555 12.82 19.21 -11.42
N VAL A 556 13.66 18.85 -10.44
CA VAL A 556 13.93 19.66 -9.24
C VAL A 556 14.69 20.93 -9.61
N ALA A 557 15.78 20.80 -10.37
CA ALA A 557 16.56 21.95 -10.84
C ALA A 557 15.70 22.89 -11.71
N GLY A 558 14.92 22.32 -12.64
CA GLY A 558 14.02 23.08 -13.50
C GLY A 558 12.89 23.77 -12.73
N PHE A 559 12.38 23.16 -11.65
CA PHE A 559 11.37 23.78 -10.79
C PHE A 559 11.93 25.03 -10.10
N PHE A 560 13.12 24.93 -9.48
CA PHE A 560 13.73 26.07 -8.78
C PHE A 560 14.43 27.06 -9.71
N ALA A 561 14.57 26.78 -11.00
CA ALA A 561 15.01 27.76 -11.99
C ALA A 561 13.92 28.80 -12.32
N LEU A 562 12.65 28.52 -12.03
CA LEU A 562 11.54 29.42 -12.29
C LEU A 562 11.37 30.44 -11.15
N GLU A 563 11.39 31.73 -11.50
CA GLU A 563 11.32 32.82 -10.52
C GLU A 563 10.10 32.74 -9.61
N ARG A 564 8.91 32.47 -10.17
CA ARG A 564 7.67 32.29 -9.40
C ARG A 564 7.80 31.23 -8.30
N ASN A 565 8.51 30.12 -8.57
CA ASN A 565 8.64 29.07 -7.57
C ASN A 565 9.58 29.50 -6.45
N ARG A 566 10.59 30.34 -6.75
CA ARG A 566 11.43 30.97 -5.73
C ARG A 566 10.64 31.97 -4.89
N GLU A 567 9.73 32.74 -5.50
CA GLU A 567 8.83 33.64 -4.76
C GLU A 567 7.97 32.87 -3.75
N VAL A 568 7.44 31.68 -4.12
CA VAL A 568 6.73 30.80 -3.17
C VAL A 568 7.64 30.38 -2.03
N VAL A 569 8.88 29.96 -2.31
CA VAL A 569 9.86 29.62 -1.26
C VAL A 569 10.11 30.80 -0.32
N GLU A 570 10.24 32.01 -0.84
CA GLU A 570 10.45 33.20 0.00
C GLU A 570 9.22 33.56 0.84
N LYS A 571 8.00 33.38 0.32
CA LYS A 571 6.77 33.50 1.14
C LYS A 571 6.77 32.50 2.29
N LEU A 572 7.13 31.25 2.02
CA LEU A 572 7.19 30.19 3.03
C LEU A 572 8.27 30.48 4.09
N ARG A 573 9.43 31.00 3.65
CA ARG A 573 10.51 31.44 4.55
C ARG A 573 10.06 32.58 5.45
N ALA A 574 9.44 33.61 4.88
CA ALA A 574 8.92 34.76 5.64
C ALA A 574 7.86 34.33 6.66
N ALA A 575 7.14 33.25 6.36
CA ALA A 575 6.16 32.67 7.27
C ALA A 575 6.79 31.79 8.36
N GLY A 576 8.09 31.48 8.30
CA GLY A 576 8.76 30.65 9.30
C GLY A 576 8.48 29.16 9.16
N VAL A 577 8.21 28.69 7.94
CA VAL A 577 8.16 27.25 7.65
C VAL A 577 9.57 26.65 7.83
N ASP A 578 9.66 25.50 8.49
CA ASP A 578 10.93 24.80 8.74
C ASP A 578 11.51 24.28 7.42
N PHE A 579 12.68 24.78 7.06
CA PHE A 579 13.41 24.39 5.85
C PHE A 579 14.41 23.27 6.12
N GLY A 580 14.36 22.65 7.30
CA GLY A 580 15.33 21.68 7.77
C GLY A 580 16.55 22.34 8.41
N LYS A 581 17.44 21.51 8.94
CA LYS A 581 18.67 21.93 9.60
C LYS A 581 19.84 21.15 9.00
N VAL A 582 20.97 21.83 8.83
CA VAL A 582 22.22 21.14 8.50
C VAL A 582 22.65 20.38 9.76
N GLU A 583 22.48 19.06 9.76
CA GLU A 583 23.18 18.23 10.74
C GLU A 583 24.68 18.24 10.38
N GLU A 584 25.48 18.95 11.16
CA GLU A 584 26.93 18.77 11.12
C GLU A 584 27.25 17.36 11.60
N ARG A 585 27.75 16.51 10.69
CA ARG A 585 28.26 15.19 11.03
C ARG A 585 29.50 15.37 11.92
N SER A 586 29.29 15.36 13.24
CA SER A 586 30.35 15.52 14.26
C SER A 586 31.32 14.35 14.32
N THR A 587 31.00 13.25 13.64
CA THR A 587 31.83 12.04 13.60
C THR A 587 32.77 12.07 12.39
N PRO A 588 34.11 12.06 12.59
CA PRO A 588 35.09 12.00 11.50
C PRO A 588 34.79 10.85 10.53
N GLN A 589 34.77 11.14 9.22
CA GLN A 589 34.41 10.18 8.16
C GLN A 589 35.57 9.23 7.81
N VAL A 590 36.17 8.60 8.82
CA VAL A 590 37.37 7.77 8.71
C VAL A 590 37.16 6.47 7.93
N LEU A 591 35.91 6.08 7.66
CA LEU A 591 35.54 4.87 6.91
C LEU A 591 34.97 5.16 5.53
N ALA A 592 35.09 6.39 5.01
CA ALA A 592 34.65 6.73 3.66
C ALA A 592 35.20 5.73 2.61
N GLY A 593 34.28 5.10 1.86
CA GLY A 593 34.63 4.13 0.82
C GLY A 593 35.01 2.73 1.32
N ARG A 594 35.03 2.49 2.64
CA ARG A 594 35.26 1.17 3.25
C ARG A 594 33.95 0.39 3.36
N SER A 595 34.03 -0.93 3.24
CA SER A 595 32.89 -1.84 3.38
C SER A 595 33.15 -2.82 4.51
N VAL A 596 32.43 -2.72 5.63
CA VAL A 596 32.63 -3.53 6.83
C VAL A 596 31.40 -4.38 7.09
N VAL A 597 31.55 -5.71 7.07
CA VAL A 597 30.45 -6.63 7.35
C VAL A 597 30.50 -7.00 8.83
N VAL A 598 29.36 -6.96 9.53
CA VAL A 598 29.27 -7.41 10.93
C VAL A 598 28.53 -8.75 11.01
N THR A 599 29.07 -9.68 11.79
CA THR A 599 28.49 -11.00 12.04
C THR A 599 28.67 -11.39 13.50
N GLY A 600 27.61 -11.87 14.15
CA GLY A 600 27.59 -12.10 15.60
C GLY A 600 27.38 -10.81 16.42
N THR A 601 27.30 -10.96 17.73
CA THR A 601 27.06 -9.88 18.69
C THR A 601 28.35 -9.46 19.38
N LEU A 602 28.64 -8.17 19.46
CA LEU A 602 29.84 -7.66 20.11
C LEU A 602 29.49 -7.14 21.52
N PRO A 603 30.34 -7.35 22.54
CA PRO A 603 30.15 -6.69 23.83
C PRO A 603 30.07 -5.16 23.64
N GLY A 604 29.00 -4.53 24.10
CA GLY A 604 28.79 -3.08 23.99
C GLY A 604 28.18 -2.59 22.66
N TYR A 605 27.99 -3.47 21.67
CA TYR A 605 27.28 -3.14 20.42
C TYR A 605 26.26 -4.23 20.07
N SER A 606 24.99 -3.85 19.89
CA SER A 606 24.11 -4.68 19.07
C SER A 606 24.64 -4.70 17.63
N ARG A 607 24.23 -5.70 16.85
CA ARG A 607 24.64 -5.79 15.45
C ARG A 607 24.25 -4.52 14.68
N GLU A 608 23.04 -4.02 14.92
CA GLU A 608 22.52 -2.79 14.33
C GLU A 608 23.32 -1.57 14.80
N ALA A 609 23.69 -1.50 16.08
CA ALA A 609 24.53 -0.42 16.61
C ALA A 609 25.94 -0.42 16.00
N ALA A 610 26.51 -1.60 15.72
CA ALA A 610 27.79 -1.73 15.03
C ALA A 610 27.69 -1.29 13.56
N GLU A 611 26.63 -1.70 12.86
CA GLU A 611 26.36 -1.28 11.47
C GLU A 611 26.14 0.25 11.39
N GLU A 612 25.42 0.84 12.34
CA GLU A 612 25.26 2.30 12.44
C GLU A 612 26.56 3.03 12.79
N ALA A 613 27.41 2.46 13.66
CA ALA A 613 28.71 3.05 13.98
C ALA A 613 29.64 3.13 12.75
N VAL A 614 29.55 2.16 11.84
CA VAL A 614 30.25 2.13 10.55
C VAL A 614 29.69 3.20 9.60
N LYS A 615 28.36 3.27 9.47
CA LYS A 615 27.67 4.26 8.60
C LYS A 615 27.91 5.69 9.06
N ALA A 616 27.87 5.94 10.37
CA ALA A 616 28.12 7.25 10.96
C ALA A 616 29.53 7.80 10.65
N ARG A 617 30.49 6.93 10.32
CA ARG A 617 31.88 7.26 9.93
C ARG A 617 32.11 7.19 8.42
N GLY A 618 31.05 7.12 7.61
CA GLY A 618 31.11 7.12 6.14
C GLY A 618 31.34 5.75 5.50
N GLY A 619 31.35 4.68 6.29
CA GLY A 619 31.51 3.31 5.80
C GLY A 619 30.20 2.69 5.32
N LYS A 620 30.31 1.63 4.50
CA LYS A 620 29.19 0.79 4.10
C LYS A 620 29.14 -0.45 4.99
N ALA A 621 27.95 -0.81 5.47
CA ALA A 621 27.74 -2.00 6.30
C ALA A 621 26.85 -3.04 5.59
N PRO A 622 27.35 -3.73 4.54
CA PRO A 622 26.52 -4.68 3.79
C PRO A 622 26.25 -5.95 4.60
N GLY A 623 25.10 -6.57 4.34
CA GLY A 623 24.66 -7.79 5.02
C GLY A 623 25.44 -9.05 4.63
N SER A 624 26.28 -9.01 3.58
CA SER A 624 27.02 -10.17 3.05
C SER A 624 28.47 -9.82 2.69
N VAL A 625 29.34 -10.85 2.74
CA VAL A 625 30.76 -10.73 2.39
C VAL A 625 30.96 -10.87 0.88
N SER A 626 31.65 -9.90 0.28
CA SER A 626 32.00 -9.86 -1.15
C SER A 626 33.47 -9.51 -1.33
N ALA A 627 34.00 -9.63 -2.55
CA ALA A 627 35.38 -9.23 -2.87
C ALA A 627 35.68 -7.73 -2.63
N LYS A 628 34.64 -6.89 -2.45
CA LYS A 628 34.78 -5.46 -2.12
C LYS A 628 34.76 -5.18 -0.61
N THR A 629 34.51 -6.21 0.20
CA THR A 629 34.48 -6.08 1.66
C THR A 629 35.89 -5.85 2.18
N THR A 630 36.06 -4.77 2.96
CA THR A 630 37.33 -4.37 3.55
C THR A 630 37.67 -5.18 4.81
N ALA A 631 36.65 -5.49 5.63
CA ALA A 631 36.82 -6.31 6.83
C ALA A 631 35.50 -7.01 7.20
N LEU A 632 35.62 -8.18 7.84
CA LEU A 632 34.53 -8.85 8.54
C LEU A 632 34.75 -8.69 10.04
N VAL A 633 33.79 -8.14 10.76
CA VAL A 633 33.80 -8.07 12.23
C VAL A 633 33.02 -9.25 12.78
N ALA A 634 33.69 -10.12 13.54
CA ALA A 634 33.12 -11.34 14.09
C ALA A 634 32.98 -11.21 15.62
N GLY A 635 31.72 -11.11 16.08
CA GLY A 635 31.35 -11.17 17.50
C GLY A 635 31.00 -12.59 17.95
N ALA A 636 30.39 -12.70 19.14
CA ALA A 636 29.86 -13.97 19.65
C ALA A 636 28.79 -14.53 18.70
N GLU A 637 28.81 -15.85 18.49
CA GLU A 637 27.93 -16.57 17.55
C GLU A 637 27.96 -16.01 16.11
N PRO A 638 29.15 -15.92 15.48
CA PRO A 638 29.25 -15.41 14.12
C PRO A 638 28.62 -16.40 13.14
N GLY A 639 27.87 -15.87 12.16
CA GLY A 639 27.34 -16.68 11.07
C GLY A 639 28.44 -17.38 10.29
N GLN A 640 28.48 -18.71 10.35
CA GLN A 640 29.55 -19.54 9.77
C GLN A 640 29.72 -19.33 8.25
N SER A 641 28.64 -19.06 7.53
CA SER A 641 28.66 -18.78 6.09
C SER A 641 29.46 -17.52 5.73
N LYS A 642 29.47 -16.51 6.60
CA LYS A 642 30.22 -15.25 6.41
C LYS A 642 31.69 -15.42 6.76
N LEU A 643 31.99 -16.17 7.82
CA LEU A 643 33.37 -16.51 8.20
C LEU A 643 34.08 -17.32 7.11
N ASN A 644 33.41 -18.35 6.59
CA ASN A 644 33.95 -19.17 5.52
C ASN A 644 34.21 -18.31 4.28
N ARG A 645 33.24 -17.48 3.89
CA ARG A 645 33.35 -16.60 2.71
C ARG A 645 34.40 -15.50 2.85
N ALA A 646 34.62 -14.97 4.05
CA ALA A 646 35.71 -14.02 4.31
C ALA A 646 37.08 -14.71 4.22
N THR A 647 37.18 -15.93 4.75
CA THR A 647 38.40 -16.75 4.68
C THR A 647 38.73 -17.09 3.22
N ASP A 648 37.75 -17.54 2.44
CA ASP A 648 37.92 -17.90 1.02
C ASP A 648 38.36 -16.72 0.15
N LEU A 649 37.94 -15.50 0.51
CA LEU A 649 38.25 -14.27 -0.22
C LEU A 649 39.46 -13.51 0.35
N GLY A 650 40.11 -14.04 1.39
CA GLY A 650 41.27 -13.40 2.03
C GLY A 650 40.95 -12.08 2.74
N ILE A 651 39.72 -11.90 3.20
CA ILE A 651 39.24 -10.68 3.85
C ILE A 651 39.59 -10.74 5.35
N PRO A 652 40.23 -9.70 5.93
CA PRO A 652 40.57 -9.65 7.35
C PRO A 652 39.35 -9.82 8.26
N ILE A 653 39.50 -10.68 9.27
CA ILE A 653 38.48 -10.94 10.30
C ILE A 653 38.90 -10.25 11.59
N LEU A 654 38.08 -9.34 12.09
CA LEU A 654 38.34 -8.51 13.25
C LEU A 654 37.49 -8.97 14.45
N ASP A 655 38.12 -8.98 15.62
CA ASP A 655 37.42 -9.06 16.90
C ASP A 655 36.93 -7.67 17.35
N GLN A 656 36.39 -7.59 18.55
CA GLN A 656 35.91 -6.32 19.12
C GLN A 656 37.00 -5.24 19.15
N SER A 657 38.20 -5.59 19.62
CA SER A 657 39.31 -4.63 19.76
C SER A 657 39.74 -4.10 18.39
N GLY A 658 39.78 -4.99 17.38
CA GLY A 658 40.04 -4.61 16.00
C GLY A 658 38.96 -3.73 15.39
N PHE A 659 37.69 -3.97 15.74
CA PHE A 659 36.58 -3.12 15.29
C PHE A 659 36.62 -1.72 15.91
N GLU A 660 36.91 -1.61 17.20
CA GLU A 660 37.06 -0.32 17.88
C GLU A 660 38.26 0.47 17.33
N TYR A 661 39.37 -0.22 17.03
CA TYR A 661 40.52 0.38 16.36
C TYR A 661 40.12 0.92 14.98
N LEU A 662 39.45 0.10 14.15
CA LEU A 662 38.98 0.48 12.82
C LEU A 662 38.03 1.69 12.86
N LEU A 663 37.11 1.73 13.83
CA LEU A 663 36.21 2.87 14.03
C LEU A 663 36.94 4.15 14.47
N LYS A 664 38.10 4.03 15.13
CA LYS A 664 38.87 5.17 15.63
C LYS A 664 39.85 5.72 14.59
N THR A 665 40.48 4.85 13.80
CA THR A 665 41.60 5.22 12.92
C THR A 665 41.27 5.12 11.42
N GLY A 666 40.26 4.33 11.05
CA GLY A 666 39.98 3.99 9.64
C GLY A 666 40.95 2.95 9.05
N GLU A 667 41.84 2.38 9.87
CA GLU A 667 42.87 1.43 9.48
C GLU A 667 42.58 0.03 10.04
N LEU A 668 43.06 -1.00 9.34
CA LEU A 668 42.99 -2.37 9.84
C LEU A 668 44.08 -2.58 10.91
N PRO A 669 43.78 -3.28 12.02
CA PRO A 669 44.81 -3.69 12.97
C PRO A 669 45.79 -4.64 12.26
N GLY A 670 47.09 -4.45 12.51
CA GLY A 670 48.19 -5.20 11.90
C GLY A 670 48.41 -6.57 12.50
#